data_AF-A0A4P2QIG3-F1
#
_entry.id   AF-A0A4P2QIG3-F1
#
_cell.length_a   1.000
_cell.length_b   1.000
_cell.length_c   1.000
_cell.angle_alpha   90.00
_cell.angle_beta   90.00
_cell.angle_gamma   90.00
#
_symmetry.space_group_name_H-M   'P 1'
#
loop_
_entity.id
_entity.type
_entity.pdbx_description
1 polymer ?
#
loop_
_entity_poly.entity_id
_entity_poly.type
_entity_poly.pdbx_seq_one_letter_code
_entity_poly.pdbx_strand_id
1 'polypeptide(L)'
;MMGQGRRWVTMRSMVLLLGVVSIAGYSCGGDDTGEPPGGTSGGGATSGGDGGGSGGTGGSSGVAGGDNGGGGGSGGTGGGGGTGGTGGTGGTGGDGGGTQPRLCTPARSHEPIPQRHSATVEDALDTFSNLSGEIEIQCGNCHKAPAEQGDFSYTGTPENLCNARGKSGKTPDDVMLSGEMPYMIGGQEALGRRLQAWIAQGCPTGTYVLPKGDMEVDPDGDFVTPREIGDALTELGNCIPDAEIVGRDEEVDERFAAMQSFEDLPVKLSETDFVSLDAEVLARRGTLAYAPTYPLWSDDAAKLRLVHVPAGQAITYDPEAKKLRIPPNTRLYKTFFRAVVEPDGVTRYRKMETRLIVTREQAEDALFGTYVWNAEETSAKLLGTGLDPASPDSRELYLNGEPFPDYVRPYTADETTGAVQSYAVPGATRCVACHTGSESESFVLGITPFQLHKRPKGEGGVYTPDVLADELNQLERLLAYGVVRGTLATLTPDDFPKLEDSALPRRARNADELNMQAYMAGNCAHCHNPRGYAVASKATLRGLDMSPGGSVFGFPMDATGSDGRSYFPPTRVSVDELSIQNLVPNGGIYSRVVLPTGAWTLREFGLPVSNEELGSFFILHMPMHTASVDCRLPVLVARWWASVPRDYERGGQEAPEDPEAIELAMRLADAAEARALRDCEQHRDIGWVLEDTTERYPYVPRNIDWKTKLDDWIRAEEMTSEHEALAKKAYAQGYFAPRCAFPGDSPEPETVEPWMINQGTGRPRQPWSAIYWSNPGEHIYAGICSNCHGIYGDAQTGAARALRATSGARVASFVDGLFGPRWAPNENLATFHGPDAGEDDLGPDGAAKYLVWMATGGTTVSFGRTPEEERTFFNVFVNNRIVTAVPIPLDLETAKAAFRRSRANMLGVARAACDEIRTDAHRYGARYDAAVASGNWSSILSSVVPPEFGVPMWRDVCTLRNPLTDELRTADASSPEVDAWLRRAVFNAGVMAYIYMRDELTKGVIAVPRDACELKFPRQ
;
A
#
# COMPACT_ATOMS: atom_id res chain seq x y z
N MET A 1 61.59 12.82 10.84
CA MET A 1 61.51 14.06 10.02
C MET A 1 60.05 14.52 10.10
N MET A 2 59.64 15.34 11.07
CA MET A 2 59.60 16.83 11.04
C MET A 2 59.07 17.36 9.70
N GLY A 3 58.01 18.16 9.58
CA GLY A 3 57.12 18.85 10.52
C GLY A 3 55.90 19.40 9.72
N GLN A 4 54.72 19.46 10.32
CA GLN A 4 54.02 20.68 10.76
C GLN A 4 53.60 21.68 9.66
N GLY A 5 52.31 22.06 9.69
CA GLY A 5 51.86 23.31 9.05
C GLY A 5 50.36 23.50 8.85
N ARG A 6 49.56 23.55 9.93
CA ARG A 6 48.19 24.08 9.95
C ARG A 6 48.14 25.54 9.46
N ARG A 7 47.04 25.96 8.81
CA ARG A 7 46.17 27.06 9.30
C ARG A 7 44.84 27.18 8.53
N TRP A 8 43.77 27.10 9.31
CA TRP A 8 42.41 27.60 9.05
C TRP A 8 42.38 29.14 9.08
N VAL A 9 41.30 29.75 8.57
CA VAL A 9 40.44 30.77 9.26
C VAL A 9 39.57 31.58 8.26
N THR A 10 38.26 31.26 8.24
CA THR A 10 37.07 32.17 8.32
C THR A 10 36.79 33.20 7.20
N MET A 11 35.61 33.76 6.97
CA MET A 11 34.19 33.63 7.39
C MET A 11 33.39 34.51 6.42
N ARG A 12 32.12 34.15 6.17
CA ARG A 12 30.93 35.03 5.98
C ARG A 12 31.04 36.28 5.10
N SER A 13 30.13 36.40 4.13
CA SER A 13 28.84 37.12 4.34
C SER A 13 27.95 37.07 3.09
N MET A 14 26.67 36.84 3.34
CA MET A 14 25.51 37.08 2.46
C MET A 14 25.46 38.54 2.00
N VAL A 15 24.85 38.80 0.82
CA VAL A 15 23.72 39.75 0.65
C VAL A 15 23.00 39.42 -0.67
N LEU A 16 21.67 39.31 -0.57
CA LEU A 16 20.66 39.24 -1.63
C LEU A 16 20.70 40.45 -2.59
N LEU A 17 20.30 40.25 -3.86
CA LEU A 17 19.19 41.04 -4.44
C LEU A 17 18.69 40.43 -5.77
N LEU A 18 17.40 40.11 -5.72
CA LEU A 18 16.37 40.02 -6.75
C LEU A 18 16.72 40.50 -8.18
N GLY A 19 16.45 39.63 -9.15
CA GLY A 19 15.21 39.76 -9.93
C GLY A 19 15.30 40.26 -11.37
N VAL A 20 14.61 39.50 -12.24
CA VAL A 20 13.76 39.95 -13.35
C VAL A 20 14.34 39.85 -14.79
N VAL A 21 13.83 38.81 -15.48
CA VAL A 21 13.23 38.80 -16.85
C VAL A 21 14.15 38.77 -18.08
N SER A 22 14.23 37.55 -18.62
CA SER A 22 13.74 37.09 -19.94
C SER A 22 14.36 37.55 -21.27
N ILE A 23 14.29 36.56 -22.18
CA ILE A 23 14.16 36.60 -23.65
C ILE A 23 15.45 36.36 -24.45
N ALA A 24 15.59 35.08 -24.82
CA ALA A 24 15.73 34.52 -26.16
C ALA A 24 16.69 35.14 -27.20
N GLY A 25 17.56 34.25 -27.72
CA GLY A 25 17.66 33.99 -29.15
C GLY A 25 18.71 34.80 -29.91
N TYR A 26 19.80 34.14 -30.31
CA TYR A 26 20.13 33.80 -31.71
C TYR A 26 21.60 33.35 -31.78
N SER A 27 21.81 32.10 -32.19
CA SER A 27 23.07 31.64 -32.77
C SER A 27 22.76 31.13 -34.16
N CYS A 28 23.25 31.84 -35.18
CA CYS A 28 23.26 31.42 -36.58
C CYS A 28 24.70 31.12 -37.00
N GLY A 29 24.83 30.05 -37.78
CA GLY A 29 25.94 29.80 -38.71
C GLY A 29 27.11 29.03 -38.09
N GLY A 30 27.52 27.86 -38.58
CA GLY A 30 27.31 27.27 -39.90
C GLY A 30 28.67 26.84 -40.43
N ASP A 31 28.82 25.52 -40.63
CA ASP A 31 29.50 24.78 -41.69
C ASP A 31 30.89 25.23 -42.19
N ASP A 32 31.85 24.30 -42.28
CA ASP A 32 32.00 23.47 -43.48
C ASP A 32 33.25 22.55 -43.52
N THR A 33 33.03 21.33 -44.02
CA THR A 33 33.86 20.51 -44.93
C THR A 33 35.13 19.74 -44.49
N GLY A 34 35.21 18.47 -44.93
CA GLY A 34 36.46 17.90 -45.45
C GLY A 34 36.66 16.38 -45.26
N GLU A 35 36.34 15.59 -46.29
CA GLU A 35 36.41 14.11 -46.40
C GLU A 35 37.83 13.56 -46.86
N PRO A 36 38.05 12.23 -47.13
CA PRO A 36 39.24 11.42 -46.80
C PRO A 36 40.15 11.10 -48.04
N PRO A 37 41.10 10.10 -48.08
CA PRO A 37 40.78 8.66 -48.32
C PRO A 37 41.85 7.55 -47.98
N GLY A 38 41.47 6.26 -48.11
CA GLY A 38 42.30 5.08 -48.54
C GLY A 38 43.17 4.34 -47.51
N GLY A 39 43.47 3.01 -47.53
CA GLY A 39 43.17 1.88 -48.42
C GLY A 39 44.18 0.70 -48.20
N THR A 40 43.71 -0.54 -48.39
CA THR A 40 44.40 -1.78 -48.90
C THR A 40 45.33 -2.73 -48.05
N SER A 41 44.88 -4.01 -47.96
CA SER A 41 45.49 -5.26 -48.49
C SER A 41 46.25 -6.32 -47.64
N GLY A 42 45.91 -7.60 -47.90
CA GLY A 42 46.73 -8.85 -47.80
C GLY A 42 46.33 -9.84 -46.69
N GLY A 43 46.14 -11.17 -46.84
CA GLY A 43 46.23 -12.13 -47.95
C GLY A 43 46.49 -13.58 -47.40
N GLY A 44 45.82 -14.62 -47.97
CA GLY A 44 46.17 -16.07 -47.93
C GLY A 44 45.74 -16.89 -46.69
N ALA A 45 45.05 -18.06 -46.68
CA ALA A 45 44.77 -19.22 -47.55
C ALA A 45 45.41 -20.54 -47.02
N THR A 46 44.61 -21.64 -47.07
CA THR A 46 44.94 -23.10 -46.92
C THR A 46 45.17 -23.65 -45.49
N SER A 47 44.77 -24.86 -45.07
CA SER A 47 44.05 -26.02 -45.65
C SER A 47 43.91 -27.15 -44.60
N GLY A 48 42.88 -28.01 -44.74
CA GLY A 48 42.84 -29.43 -44.28
C GLY A 48 42.25 -29.67 -42.89
N GLY A 49 41.39 -30.66 -42.62
CA GLY A 49 40.87 -31.78 -43.41
C GLY A 49 40.31 -32.86 -42.47
N ASP A 50 39.13 -33.38 -42.84
CA ASP A 50 38.59 -34.74 -42.68
C ASP A 50 38.21 -35.42 -41.35
N GLY A 51 37.00 -36.01 -41.41
CA GLY A 51 36.59 -37.27 -40.79
C GLY A 51 35.52 -37.12 -39.69
N GLY A 52 34.29 -37.64 -39.76
CA GLY A 52 33.67 -38.66 -40.61
C GLY A 52 33.01 -39.74 -39.74
N GLY A 53 31.70 -39.98 -39.93
CA GLY A 53 30.97 -41.20 -39.52
C GLY A 53 30.09 -41.06 -38.26
N SER A 54 28.75 -41.05 -38.29
CA SER A 54 27.71 -41.95 -38.83
C SER A 54 27.36 -43.15 -37.93
N GLY A 55 26.06 -43.32 -37.68
CA GLY A 55 25.40 -44.54 -37.18
C GLY A 55 24.93 -44.39 -35.73
N GLY A 56 23.68 -44.65 -35.35
CA GLY A 56 22.60 -45.35 -36.02
C GLY A 56 21.81 -46.13 -34.96
N THR A 57 20.49 -45.91 -34.97
CA THR A 57 19.42 -46.87 -34.65
C THR A 57 19.37 -47.56 -33.29
N GLY A 58 18.21 -47.40 -32.63
CA GLY A 58 17.32 -48.53 -32.42
C GLY A 58 17.09 -48.97 -30.97
N GLY A 59 15.83 -49.31 -30.67
CA GLY A 59 15.57 -50.43 -29.76
C GLY A 59 14.60 -50.13 -28.62
N SER A 60 13.32 -50.22 -28.94
CA SER A 60 12.20 -50.51 -28.04
C SER A 60 12.39 -51.75 -27.17
N SER A 61 11.49 -51.86 -26.18
CA SER A 61 11.00 -53.03 -25.42
C SER A 61 11.44 -52.97 -23.94
N GLY A 62 10.56 -53.07 -22.94
CA GLY A 62 9.24 -53.69 -22.90
C GLY A 62 9.27 -54.80 -21.84
N VAL A 63 8.10 -55.08 -21.27
CA VAL A 63 7.73 -56.31 -20.53
C VAL A 63 7.75 -56.26 -19.00
N ALA A 64 6.54 -55.99 -18.50
CA ALA A 64 5.69 -56.84 -17.64
C ALA A 64 5.99 -57.04 -16.15
N GLY A 65 4.91 -56.91 -15.37
CA GLY A 65 4.26 -58.13 -14.88
C GLY A 65 3.57 -58.06 -13.52
N GLY A 66 2.24 -58.21 -13.56
CA GLY A 66 1.42 -58.96 -12.58
C GLY A 66 0.92 -58.18 -11.36
N ASP A 67 -0.35 -57.79 -11.26
CA ASP A 67 -1.60 -58.56 -11.05
C ASP A 67 -1.88 -59.04 -9.62
N ASN A 68 -3.11 -58.68 -9.21
CA ASN A 68 -4.14 -59.45 -8.48
C ASN A 68 -4.39 -59.29 -6.96
N GLY A 69 -5.69 -59.11 -6.69
CA GLY A 69 -6.44 -59.51 -5.48
C GLY A 69 -6.89 -58.31 -4.64
N GLY A 70 -8.13 -57.83 -4.69
CA GLY A 70 -9.38 -58.49 -4.26
C GLY A 70 -9.67 -58.09 -2.79
N GLY A 71 -10.84 -57.71 -2.32
CA GLY A 71 -12.20 -57.59 -2.82
C GLY A 71 -13.12 -57.16 -1.64
N GLY A 72 -14.41 -56.93 -1.92
CA GLY A 72 -15.51 -56.71 -0.95
C GLY A 72 -15.87 -55.22 -0.77
N GLY A 73 -17.00 -54.70 -1.25
CA GLY A 73 -18.40 -55.13 -1.01
C GLY A 73 -18.85 -54.47 0.30
N SER A 74 -19.85 -53.61 0.43
CA SER A 74 -21.22 -53.44 -0.11
C SER A 74 -21.72 -52.08 0.44
N GLY A 75 -22.68 -51.30 -0.06
CA GLY A 75 -23.83 -51.51 -0.94
C GLY A 75 -24.96 -50.57 -0.47
N GLY A 76 -25.77 -50.04 -1.40
CA GLY A 76 -27.04 -49.35 -1.13
C GLY A 76 -27.20 -47.98 -1.81
N THR A 77 -27.40 -47.86 -3.13
CA THR A 77 -28.62 -48.06 -3.97
C THR A 77 -29.70 -46.95 -3.91
N GLY A 78 -29.93 -46.36 -5.10
CA GLY A 78 -31.23 -45.86 -5.59
C GLY A 78 -31.23 -44.36 -5.97
N GLY A 79 -31.45 -43.92 -7.20
CA GLY A 79 -31.72 -44.57 -8.48
C GLY A 79 -32.33 -43.58 -9.50
N GLY A 80 -31.91 -43.70 -10.77
CA GLY A 80 -32.61 -43.30 -12.00
C GLY A 80 -32.58 -41.81 -12.39
N GLY A 81 -32.31 -41.39 -13.63
CA GLY A 81 -32.06 -42.08 -14.91
C GLY A 81 -32.25 -41.10 -16.09
N GLY A 82 -31.61 -41.38 -17.24
CA GLY A 82 -31.86 -40.74 -18.54
C GLY A 82 -30.67 -39.95 -19.12
N THR A 83 -29.69 -40.59 -19.79
CA THR A 83 -29.52 -40.69 -21.27
C THR A 83 -29.29 -39.34 -21.97
N GLY A 84 -28.20 -39.03 -22.68
CA GLY A 84 -27.22 -39.85 -23.40
C GLY A 84 -27.31 -39.60 -24.92
N GLY A 85 -26.21 -39.15 -25.54
CA GLY A 85 -26.04 -39.05 -27.01
C GLY A 85 -25.09 -37.92 -27.43
N THR A 86 -23.76 -38.05 -27.33
CA THR A 86 -22.82 -38.53 -28.37
C THR A 86 -22.90 -37.86 -29.75
N GLY A 87 -21.89 -37.01 -30.02
CA GLY A 87 -20.92 -37.14 -31.12
C GLY A 87 -21.42 -37.42 -32.54
N GLY A 88 -21.21 -36.45 -33.43
CA GLY A 88 -21.22 -36.63 -34.88
C GLY A 88 -20.07 -35.86 -35.54
N THR A 89 -19.06 -36.58 -36.00
CA THR A 89 -18.02 -36.11 -36.93
C THR A 89 -18.41 -36.41 -38.37
N GLY A 90 -18.15 -35.47 -39.29
CA GLY A 90 -17.76 -35.78 -40.66
C GLY A 90 -18.68 -35.30 -41.78
N GLY A 91 -18.21 -34.32 -42.57
CA GLY A 91 -18.79 -33.92 -43.85
C GLY A 91 -17.98 -32.80 -44.52
N THR A 92 -16.93 -33.18 -45.25
CA THR A 92 -16.03 -32.34 -46.05
C THR A 92 -16.65 -31.84 -47.36
N GLY A 93 -16.32 -30.61 -47.77
CA GLY A 93 -16.28 -30.21 -49.19
C GLY A 93 -16.80 -28.81 -49.50
N GLY A 94 -15.90 -27.84 -49.70
CA GLY A 94 -16.20 -26.50 -50.21
C GLY A 94 -15.02 -25.55 -50.02
N ASP A 95 -14.12 -25.50 -50.99
CA ASP A 95 -12.90 -24.69 -51.03
C ASP A 95 -13.14 -23.17 -50.95
N GLY A 96 -12.19 -22.47 -50.31
CA GLY A 96 -11.68 -21.22 -50.89
C GLY A 96 -12.20 -19.89 -50.34
N GLY A 97 -12.38 -19.78 -49.02
CA GLY A 97 -12.42 -18.48 -48.34
C GLY A 97 -11.53 -18.56 -47.11
N GLY A 98 -10.24 -18.22 -47.26
CA GLY A 98 -9.35 -18.12 -46.10
C GLY A 98 -9.90 -17.05 -45.17
N THR A 99 -10.49 -17.45 -44.04
CA THR A 99 -10.70 -16.54 -42.92
C THR A 99 -9.32 -15.98 -42.58
N GLN A 100 -9.16 -14.66 -42.72
CA GLN A 100 -7.99 -13.94 -42.23
C GLN A 100 -7.71 -14.44 -40.79
N PRO A 101 -6.43 -14.71 -40.42
CA PRO A 101 -6.10 -15.03 -39.04
C PRO A 101 -6.69 -13.94 -38.13
N ARG A 102 -7.37 -14.34 -37.05
CA ARG A 102 -7.79 -13.35 -36.04
C ARG A 102 -6.54 -12.74 -35.44
N LEU A 103 -6.36 -11.44 -35.64
CA LEU A 103 -5.21 -10.66 -35.14
C LEU A 103 -5.23 -10.45 -33.62
N CYS A 104 -6.29 -10.92 -32.95
CA CYS A 104 -6.39 -11.04 -31.50
C CYS A 104 -7.02 -12.40 -31.15
N THR A 105 -6.26 -13.26 -30.47
CA THR A 105 -6.71 -14.61 -30.10
C THR A 105 -7.36 -14.58 -28.71
N PRO A 106 -8.53 -15.21 -28.47
CA PRO A 106 -9.17 -15.19 -27.15
C PRO A 106 -8.21 -15.56 -26.01
N ALA A 107 -8.17 -14.74 -24.96
CA ALA A 107 -7.21 -14.87 -23.89
C ALA A 107 -7.60 -16.03 -22.95
N ARG A 108 -6.63 -16.87 -22.61
CA ARG A 108 -6.81 -17.94 -21.61
C ARG A 108 -5.99 -17.60 -20.37
N SER A 109 -6.67 -17.06 -19.37
CA SER A 109 -6.12 -16.79 -18.04
C SER A 109 -6.84 -17.58 -16.97
N HIS A 110 -6.17 -17.84 -15.84
CA HIS A 110 -6.79 -18.51 -14.70
C HIS A 110 -7.87 -17.69 -14.01
N GLU A 111 -7.85 -16.35 -14.16
CA GLU A 111 -8.83 -15.42 -13.60
C GLU A 111 -9.78 -14.86 -14.68
N PRO A 112 -10.89 -15.56 -15.00
CA PRO A 112 -11.96 -15.00 -15.84
C PRO A 112 -12.76 -13.95 -15.07
N ILE A 113 -13.10 -12.85 -15.75
CA ILE A 113 -13.78 -11.67 -15.19
C ILE A 113 -15.02 -11.31 -16.04
N PRO A 114 -15.96 -12.25 -16.26
CA PRO A 114 -17.13 -11.98 -17.09
C PRO A 114 -17.93 -10.81 -16.53
N GLN A 115 -18.21 -9.80 -17.36
CA GLN A 115 -18.93 -8.60 -16.95
C GLN A 115 -20.41 -8.89 -16.75
N ARG A 116 -21.04 -8.20 -15.78
CA ARG A 116 -22.51 -8.26 -15.59
C ARG A 116 -23.24 -7.99 -16.91
N HIS A 117 -24.35 -8.70 -17.14
CA HIS A 117 -25.12 -8.54 -18.38
C HIS A 117 -25.67 -7.12 -18.53
N SER A 118 -26.08 -6.51 -17.41
CA SER A 118 -26.56 -5.13 -17.36
C SER A 118 -25.49 -4.08 -17.75
N ALA A 119 -24.21 -4.43 -17.65
CA ALA A 119 -23.08 -3.54 -17.95
C ALA A 119 -22.56 -3.67 -19.39
N THR A 120 -23.30 -4.34 -20.27
CA THR A 120 -22.91 -4.60 -21.65
C THR A 120 -24.08 -4.57 -22.60
N VAL A 121 -23.78 -4.54 -23.89
CA VAL A 121 -24.77 -4.51 -24.94
C VAL A 121 -24.66 -5.72 -25.84
N GLU A 122 -25.79 -6.35 -26.13
CA GLU A 122 -25.88 -7.27 -27.27
C GLU A 122 -25.88 -6.47 -28.57
N ASP A 123 -25.32 -7.08 -29.62
CA ASP A 123 -25.36 -6.51 -30.96
C ASP A 123 -26.79 -6.11 -31.35
N ALA A 124 -26.90 -4.97 -32.02
CA ALA A 124 -28.16 -4.52 -32.59
C ALA A 124 -28.36 -5.25 -33.90
N LEU A 125 -29.63 -5.45 -34.23
CA LEU A 125 -30.01 -5.70 -35.60
C LEU A 125 -30.46 -4.36 -36.21
N ASP A 126 -29.94 -4.05 -37.39
CA ASP A 126 -30.44 -2.94 -38.20
C ASP A 126 -30.78 -3.43 -39.60
N THR A 127 -31.44 -2.60 -40.39
CA THR A 127 -31.87 -2.95 -41.75
C THR A 127 -31.31 -1.99 -42.76
N PHE A 128 -31.04 -2.47 -43.97
CA PHE A 128 -30.66 -1.58 -45.07
C PHE A 128 -31.66 -0.43 -45.26
N SER A 129 -32.96 -0.66 -45.01
CA SER A 129 -34.00 0.37 -45.10
C SER A 129 -33.79 1.54 -44.13
N ASN A 130 -33.32 1.27 -42.91
CA ASN A 130 -33.03 2.31 -41.93
C ASN A 130 -31.77 3.09 -42.32
N LEU A 131 -30.69 2.37 -42.68
CA LEU A 131 -29.43 2.95 -43.12
C LEU A 131 -29.60 3.85 -44.35
N SER A 132 -30.27 3.34 -45.38
CA SER A 132 -30.56 4.10 -46.60
C SER A 132 -31.48 5.29 -46.35
N GLY A 133 -32.44 5.18 -45.43
CA GLY A 133 -33.32 6.28 -45.03
C GLY A 133 -32.56 7.43 -44.36
N GLU A 134 -31.59 7.12 -43.50
CA GLU A 134 -30.78 8.14 -42.84
C GLU A 134 -29.77 8.81 -43.79
N ILE A 135 -29.16 8.04 -44.69
CA ILE A 135 -28.33 8.58 -45.77
C ILE A 135 -29.15 9.50 -46.68
N GLU A 136 -30.40 9.14 -46.98
CA GLU A 136 -31.28 10.01 -47.76
C GLU A 136 -31.55 11.34 -47.03
N ILE A 137 -31.81 11.30 -45.72
CA ILE A 137 -32.10 12.49 -44.90
C ILE A 137 -30.88 13.40 -44.79
N GLN A 138 -29.69 12.84 -44.51
CA GLN A 138 -28.48 13.63 -44.24
C GLN A 138 -27.72 14.01 -45.50
N CYS A 139 -27.67 13.12 -46.49
CA CYS A 139 -26.79 13.24 -47.66
C CYS A 139 -27.56 13.44 -48.98
N GLY A 140 -28.86 13.11 -49.03
CA GLY A 140 -29.66 13.11 -50.26
C GLY A 140 -29.73 14.47 -50.96
N ASN A 141 -29.80 15.57 -50.20
CA ASN A 141 -29.86 16.93 -50.76
C ASN A 141 -28.62 17.33 -51.55
N CYS A 142 -27.48 16.68 -51.30
CA CYS A 142 -26.21 16.94 -51.99
C CYS A 142 -25.92 15.84 -53.02
N HIS A 143 -25.97 14.57 -52.61
CA HIS A 143 -25.46 13.45 -53.41
C HIS A 143 -26.48 12.81 -54.35
N LYS A 144 -27.74 13.27 -54.35
CA LYS A 144 -28.81 12.76 -55.23
C LYS A 144 -29.20 13.76 -56.30
N ALA A 145 -29.71 13.27 -57.43
CA ALA A 145 -30.26 14.11 -58.48
C ALA A 145 -31.38 15.03 -57.94
N PRO A 146 -31.43 16.32 -58.35
CA PRO A 146 -30.62 16.96 -59.39
C PRO A 146 -29.35 17.64 -58.90
N ALA A 147 -29.02 17.60 -57.60
CA ALA A 147 -27.90 18.32 -57.03
C ALA A 147 -26.56 17.68 -57.43
N GLU A 148 -26.40 16.38 -57.18
CA GLU A 148 -25.20 15.57 -57.49
C GLU A 148 -23.86 16.28 -57.16
N GLN A 149 -23.83 16.94 -56.00
CA GLN A 149 -22.68 17.64 -55.46
C GLN A 149 -21.83 16.69 -54.63
N GLY A 150 -20.50 16.81 -54.75
CA GLY A 150 -19.53 15.95 -54.05
C GLY A 150 -18.82 14.95 -54.97
N ASP A 151 -18.06 14.03 -54.37
CA ASP A 151 -17.18 13.11 -55.11
C ASP A 151 -17.92 11.83 -55.60
N PHE A 152 -19.14 11.55 -55.11
CA PHE A 152 -19.97 10.40 -55.49
C PHE A 152 -21.47 10.75 -55.54
N SER A 153 -22.27 9.89 -56.21
CA SER A 153 -23.74 9.99 -56.32
C SER A 153 -24.42 8.70 -55.83
N TYR A 154 -25.60 8.82 -55.20
CA TYR A 154 -26.35 7.67 -54.64
C TYR A 154 -27.80 7.59 -55.17
N THR A 155 -28.27 6.38 -55.48
CA THR A 155 -29.60 6.12 -56.09
C THR A 155 -30.63 5.45 -55.18
N GLY A 156 -30.26 5.02 -53.96
CA GLY A 156 -31.20 4.35 -53.05
C GLY A 156 -31.04 2.83 -52.94
N THR A 157 -30.20 2.18 -53.76
CA THR A 157 -30.11 0.72 -53.83
C THR A 157 -28.89 0.16 -53.08
N PRO A 158 -28.99 -1.06 -52.51
CA PRO A 158 -27.85 -1.76 -51.89
C PRO A 158 -26.62 -1.80 -52.80
N GLU A 159 -26.78 -2.26 -54.03
CA GLU A 159 -25.67 -2.43 -54.97
C GLU A 159 -24.96 -1.10 -55.30
N ASN A 160 -25.72 -0.01 -55.42
CA ASN A 160 -25.15 1.31 -55.72
C ASN A 160 -24.39 1.89 -54.52
N LEU A 161 -24.92 1.74 -53.30
CA LEU A 161 -24.24 2.22 -52.10
C LEU A 161 -23.00 1.40 -51.75
N CYS A 162 -23.09 0.07 -51.86
CA CYS A 162 -22.01 -0.87 -51.57
C CYS A 162 -20.76 -0.59 -52.43
N ASN A 163 -20.99 -0.28 -53.70
CA ASN A 163 -19.95 -0.03 -54.69
C ASN A 163 -19.66 1.46 -54.89
N ALA A 164 -20.28 2.36 -54.12
CA ALA A 164 -20.05 3.79 -54.27
C ALA A 164 -18.59 4.12 -53.96
N ARG A 165 -17.93 4.82 -54.89
CA ARG A 165 -16.56 5.31 -54.74
C ARG A 165 -16.47 6.72 -55.31
N GLY A 166 -15.75 7.58 -54.61
CA GLY A 166 -15.42 8.91 -55.12
C GLY A 166 -14.41 8.86 -56.28
N LYS A 167 -14.18 9.97 -56.98
CA LYS A 167 -13.11 10.10 -57.98
C LYS A 167 -11.71 9.92 -57.35
N SER A 168 -11.60 10.19 -56.05
CA SER A 168 -10.41 9.90 -55.23
C SER A 168 -10.21 8.40 -54.92
N GLY A 169 -11.19 7.54 -55.26
CA GLY A 169 -11.17 6.11 -54.96
C GLY A 169 -11.64 5.74 -53.55
N LYS A 170 -11.89 6.72 -52.68
CA LYS A 170 -12.39 6.52 -51.31
C LYS A 170 -13.86 6.09 -51.30
N THR A 171 -14.24 5.30 -50.30
CA THR A 171 -15.64 4.94 -50.06
C THR A 171 -16.39 6.06 -49.30
N PRO A 172 -17.73 6.08 -49.32
CA PRO A 172 -18.48 7.04 -48.50
C PRO A 172 -18.21 6.91 -47.01
N ASP A 173 -18.02 5.70 -46.47
CA ASP A 173 -17.65 5.47 -45.08
C ASP A 173 -16.24 6.00 -44.77
N ASP A 174 -15.24 5.80 -45.65
CA ASP A 174 -13.90 6.37 -45.47
C ASP A 174 -13.95 7.90 -45.33
N VAL A 175 -14.76 8.57 -46.14
CA VAL A 175 -14.90 10.04 -46.12
C VAL A 175 -15.64 10.50 -44.86
N MET A 176 -16.65 9.76 -44.41
CA MET A 176 -17.38 10.05 -43.17
C MET A 176 -16.53 9.85 -41.91
N LEU A 177 -15.60 8.89 -41.93
CA LEU A 177 -14.73 8.55 -40.80
C LEU A 177 -13.42 9.35 -40.76
N SER A 178 -12.98 9.94 -41.88
CA SER A 178 -11.72 10.69 -41.97
C SER A 178 -11.84 12.19 -41.65
N GLY A 179 -13.04 12.67 -41.30
CA GLY A 179 -13.27 14.09 -41.00
C GLY A 179 -13.21 15.01 -42.22
N GLU A 180 -13.18 14.46 -43.44
CA GLU A 180 -13.13 15.22 -44.70
C GLU A 180 -14.50 15.81 -45.10
N MET A 181 -15.53 15.63 -44.28
CA MET A 181 -16.88 16.15 -44.49
C MET A 181 -17.00 17.64 -44.10
N PRO A 182 -17.86 18.43 -44.77
CA PRO A 182 -18.15 19.81 -44.36
C PRO A 182 -18.71 19.85 -42.93
N TYR A 183 -18.21 20.78 -42.10
CA TYR A 183 -18.51 20.97 -40.66
C TYR A 183 -20.01 21.13 -40.29
N MET A 184 -20.92 21.14 -41.27
CA MET A 184 -22.36 21.42 -41.11
C MET A 184 -23.21 20.17 -40.84
N ILE A 185 -22.64 18.96 -40.84
CA ILE A 185 -23.37 17.71 -40.63
C ILE A 185 -22.96 17.14 -39.25
N GLY A 186 -23.92 17.00 -38.34
CA GLY A 186 -23.69 16.30 -37.06
C GLY A 186 -24.01 14.81 -37.21
N GLY A 187 -23.24 13.93 -36.57
CA GLY A 187 -23.53 12.48 -36.54
C GLY A 187 -22.97 11.64 -37.70
N GLN A 188 -22.14 12.22 -38.57
CA GLN A 188 -21.58 11.52 -39.74
C GLN A 188 -20.71 10.30 -39.39
N GLU A 189 -19.99 10.31 -38.27
CA GLU A 189 -19.13 9.20 -37.87
C GLU A 189 -19.97 7.98 -37.50
N ALA A 190 -21.06 8.17 -36.76
CA ALA A 190 -21.99 7.10 -36.40
C ALA A 190 -22.66 6.50 -37.65
N LEU A 191 -23.04 7.34 -38.62
CA LEU A 191 -23.57 6.90 -39.91
C LEU A 191 -22.52 6.14 -40.73
N GLY A 192 -21.27 6.64 -40.73
CA GLY A 192 -20.11 6.02 -41.38
C GLY A 192 -19.82 4.61 -40.83
N ARG A 193 -19.83 4.43 -39.51
CA ARG A 193 -19.64 3.11 -38.87
C ARG A 193 -20.76 2.13 -39.23
N ARG A 194 -22.02 2.57 -39.24
CA ARG A 194 -23.14 1.72 -39.66
C ARG A 194 -23.03 1.30 -41.13
N LEU A 195 -22.59 2.22 -41.99
CA LEU A 195 -22.33 1.93 -43.39
C LEU A 195 -21.17 0.94 -43.56
N GLN A 196 -20.08 1.13 -42.83
CA GLN A 196 -18.93 0.24 -42.82
C GLN A 196 -19.30 -1.17 -42.34
N ALA A 197 -20.05 -1.29 -41.24
CA ALA A 197 -20.53 -2.57 -40.72
C ALA A 197 -21.43 -3.32 -41.72
N TRP A 198 -22.29 -2.59 -42.43
CA TRP A 198 -23.12 -3.14 -43.49
C TRP A 198 -22.29 -3.61 -44.70
N ILE A 199 -21.29 -2.83 -45.13
CA ILE A 199 -20.38 -3.19 -46.22
C ILE A 199 -19.55 -4.43 -45.86
N ALA A 200 -19.01 -4.49 -44.65
CA ALA A 200 -18.20 -5.62 -44.15
C ALA A 200 -18.97 -6.95 -44.15
N GLN A 201 -20.30 -6.89 -43.97
CA GLN A 201 -21.19 -8.06 -44.05
C GLN A 201 -21.65 -8.40 -45.46
N GLY A 202 -21.03 -7.83 -46.50
CA GLY A 202 -21.34 -8.12 -47.89
C GLY A 202 -22.61 -7.42 -48.40
N CYS A 203 -22.96 -6.27 -47.81
CA CYS A 203 -24.04 -5.40 -48.27
C CYS A 203 -25.42 -6.08 -48.36
N PRO A 204 -25.90 -6.75 -47.29
CA PRO A 204 -27.14 -7.51 -47.34
C PRO A 204 -28.36 -6.61 -47.58
N THR A 205 -29.33 -7.08 -48.37
CA THR A 205 -30.56 -6.33 -48.65
C THR A 205 -31.56 -6.33 -47.49
N GLY A 206 -31.32 -7.13 -46.45
CA GLY A 206 -32.20 -7.33 -45.30
C GLY A 206 -31.61 -6.77 -44.00
N THR A 207 -31.77 -7.54 -42.93
CA THR A 207 -31.16 -7.24 -41.63
C THR A 207 -29.66 -7.49 -41.68
N TYR A 208 -28.89 -6.64 -41.02
CA TYR A 208 -27.48 -6.82 -40.76
C TYR A 208 -27.20 -6.57 -39.28
N VAL A 209 -26.11 -7.14 -38.79
CA VAL A 209 -25.69 -6.93 -37.42
C VAL A 209 -25.05 -5.55 -37.36
N LEU A 210 -25.58 -4.67 -36.53
CA LEU A 210 -24.80 -3.53 -36.06
C LEU A 210 -24.05 -4.02 -34.84
N PRO A 211 -22.72 -4.16 -34.92
CA PRO A 211 -21.94 -4.42 -33.72
C PRO A 211 -22.16 -3.21 -32.83
N LYS A 212 -22.92 -3.38 -31.73
CA LYS A 212 -23.21 -2.21 -30.87
C LYS A 212 -21.93 -1.69 -30.24
N GLY A 213 -20.88 -2.50 -30.15
CA GLY A 213 -19.57 -2.07 -29.66
C GLY A 213 -18.50 -1.85 -30.73
N ASP A 214 -18.86 -1.46 -31.95
CA ASP A 214 -17.93 -0.70 -32.83
C ASP A 214 -17.77 0.75 -32.35
N MET A 215 -18.62 1.20 -31.42
CA MET A 215 -18.37 2.39 -30.61
C MET A 215 -17.61 1.97 -29.37
N GLU A 216 -16.37 2.44 -29.22
CA GLU A 216 -15.63 2.33 -27.94
C GLU A 216 -16.40 3.06 -26.83
N VAL A 217 -16.99 4.19 -27.22
CA VAL A 217 -17.68 5.16 -26.37
C VAL A 217 -18.90 5.72 -27.13
N ASP A 218 -20.03 5.93 -26.47
CA ASP A 218 -21.23 6.54 -27.03
C ASP A 218 -21.10 8.08 -27.17
N PRO A 219 -22.08 8.79 -27.78
CA PRO A 219 -22.01 10.25 -27.94
C PRO A 219 -21.93 11.05 -26.64
N ASP A 220 -22.37 10.49 -25.52
CA ASP A 220 -22.30 11.10 -24.20
C ASP A 220 -20.96 10.83 -23.50
N GLY A 221 -20.06 10.06 -24.13
CA GLY A 221 -18.75 9.75 -23.59
C GLY A 221 -18.74 8.52 -22.66
N ASP A 222 -19.78 7.69 -22.71
CA ASP A 222 -19.90 6.47 -21.90
C ASP A 222 -19.42 5.22 -22.66
N PHE A 223 -18.73 4.31 -21.97
CA PHE A 223 -18.22 3.06 -22.51
C PHE A 223 -19.34 2.17 -23.05
N VAL A 224 -19.12 1.62 -24.24
CA VAL A 224 -20.00 0.61 -24.82
C VAL A 224 -19.23 -0.71 -24.90
N THR A 225 -19.60 -1.68 -24.07
CA THR A 225 -18.93 -2.98 -24.03
C THR A 225 -19.83 -4.04 -24.69
N PRO A 226 -19.44 -4.63 -25.85
CA PRO A 226 -20.19 -5.74 -26.43
C PRO A 226 -20.26 -6.93 -25.47
N ARG A 227 -21.36 -7.67 -25.50
CA ARG A 227 -21.57 -8.85 -24.65
C ARG A 227 -20.45 -9.89 -24.83
N GLU A 228 -20.02 -10.17 -26.06
CA GLU A 228 -18.92 -11.12 -26.34
C GLU A 228 -17.62 -10.72 -25.64
N ILE A 229 -17.24 -9.44 -25.69
CA ILE A 229 -16.05 -8.90 -25.02
C ILE A 229 -16.22 -9.01 -23.50
N GLY A 230 -17.39 -8.63 -23.00
CA GLY A 230 -17.72 -8.71 -21.58
C GLY A 230 -17.68 -10.13 -21.03
N ASP A 231 -18.19 -11.12 -21.76
CA ASP A 231 -18.17 -12.54 -21.37
C ASP A 231 -16.76 -13.15 -21.42
N ALA A 232 -15.94 -12.71 -22.38
CA ALA A 232 -14.59 -13.23 -22.60
C ALA A 232 -13.50 -12.56 -21.74
N LEU A 233 -13.82 -11.49 -21.00
CA LEU A 233 -12.82 -10.71 -20.27
C LEU A 233 -12.08 -11.55 -19.21
N THR A 234 -10.76 -11.40 -19.15
CA THR A 234 -9.87 -11.98 -18.14
C THR A 234 -8.95 -10.91 -17.54
N GLU A 235 -8.08 -11.27 -16.59
CA GLU A 235 -7.01 -10.37 -16.10
C GLU A 235 -6.01 -9.92 -17.19
N LEU A 236 -5.96 -10.62 -18.34
CA LEU A 236 -5.16 -10.29 -19.53
C LEU A 236 -5.99 -9.62 -20.64
N GLY A 237 -7.24 -9.21 -20.36
CA GLY A 237 -8.20 -8.75 -21.37
C GLY A 237 -9.02 -9.89 -21.98
N ASN A 238 -9.85 -9.60 -22.98
CA ASN A 238 -10.67 -10.58 -23.70
C ASN A 238 -9.85 -11.39 -24.73
N CYS A 239 -8.75 -10.84 -25.23
CA CYS A 239 -7.90 -11.48 -26.23
C CYS A 239 -6.43 -11.06 -26.09
N ILE A 240 -5.53 -11.85 -26.68
CA ILE A 240 -4.10 -11.61 -26.80
C ILE A 240 -3.81 -11.05 -28.20
N PRO A 241 -3.39 -9.77 -28.31
CA PRO A 241 -3.07 -9.12 -29.59
C PRO A 241 -1.85 -9.72 -30.27
N ASP A 242 -1.86 -9.80 -31.60
CA ASP A 242 -0.63 -10.06 -32.36
C ASP A 242 0.31 -8.85 -32.29
N ALA A 243 1.62 -9.09 -32.30
CA ALA A 243 2.61 -8.00 -32.22
C ALA A 243 2.50 -7.00 -33.39
N GLU A 244 1.96 -7.45 -34.52
CA GLU A 244 1.78 -6.63 -35.74
C GLU A 244 0.69 -5.56 -35.60
N ILE A 245 -0.28 -5.75 -34.70
CA ILE A 245 -1.35 -4.76 -34.48
C ILE A 245 -1.07 -3.79 -33.35
N VAL A 246 0.01 -3.99 -32.58
CA VAL A 246 0.38 -3.09 -31.49
C VAL A 246 0.82 -1.75 -32.07
N GLY A 247 -0.01 -0.73 -31.84
CA GLY A 247 0.22 0.62 -32.35
C GLY A 247 0.74 1.58 -31.28
N ARG A 248 0.49 2.87 -31.50
CA ARG A 248 0.95 4.00 -30.67
C ARG A 248 -0.07 5.12 -30.73
N ASP A 249 -0.07 5.98 -29.72
CA ASP A 249 -0.96 7.15 -29.66
C ASP A 249 -0.15 8.41 -29.28
N GLU A 250 0.58 8.96 -30.27
CA GLU A 250 1.49 10.10 -30.07
C GLU A 250 0.75 11.37 -29.62
N GLU A 251 -0.49 11.56 -30.08
CA GLU A 251 -1.32 12.71 -29.67
C GLU A 251 -1.69 12.61 -28.18
N VAL A 252 -2.13 11.43 -27.73
CA VAL A 252 -2.43 11.21 -26.31
C VAL A 252 -1.15 11.27 -25.47
N ASP A 253 -0.02 10.76 -25.98
CA ASP A 253 1.29 10.88 -25.33
C ASP A 253 1.67 12.34 -25.09
N GLU A 254 1.58 13.20 -26.11
CA GLU A 254 1.88 14.64 -26.00
C GLU A 254 0.96 15.32 -24.99
N ARG A 255 -0.34 14.98 -25.00
CA ARG A 255 -1.32 15.53 -24.06
C ARG A 255 -0.99 15.15 -22.61
N PHE A 256 -0.66 13.89 -22.31
CA PHE A 256 -0.28 13.47 -20.96
C PHE A 256 1.10 14.00 -20.52
N ALA A 257 2.02 14.21 -21.47
CA ALA A 257 3.31 14.82 -21.19
C ALA A 257 3.17 16.31 -20.79
N ALA A 258 2.16 17.00 -21.34
CA ALA A 258 1.87 18.39 -21.00
C ALA A 258 1.23 18.59 -19.61
N MET A 259 0.57 17.56 -19.04
CA MET A 259 -0.08 17.63 -17.73
C MET A 259 0.93 17.80 -16.59
N GLN A 260 0.68 18.76 -15.70
CA GLN A 260 1.56 19.12 -14.59
C GLN A 260 0.99 18.73 -13.22
N SER A 261 -0.34 18.63 -13.08
CA SER A 261 -0.96 18.30 -11.80
C SER A 261 -2.19 17.39 -11.94
N PHE A 262 -2.77 17.03 -10.79
CA PHE A 262 -3.99 16.23 -10.70
C PHE A 262 -5.17 16.88 -11.46
N GLU A 263 -5.27 18.20 -11.41
CA GLU A 263 -6.34 18.98 -12.05
C GLU A 263 -6.30 18.92 -13.58
N ASP A 264 -5.15 18.56 -14.16
CA ASP A 264 -4.99 18.40 -15.61
C ASP A 264 -5.44 17.00 -16.09
N LEU A 265 -5.67 16.05 -15.17
CA LEU A 265 -6.16 14.72 -15.54
C LEU A 265 -7.59 14.82 -16.10
N PRO A 266 -7.94 14.04 -17.15
CA PRO A 266 -9.29 14.06 -17.70
C PRO A 266 -10.36 13.71 -16.65
N VAL A 267 -11.52 14.35 -16.73
CA VAL A 267 -12.60 14.09 -15.77
C VAL A 267 -13.23 12.72 -16.02
N LYS A 268 -13.33 12.30 -17.28
CA LYS A 268 -13.85 10.98 -17.66
C LYS A 268 -12.72 10.02 -17.99
N LEU A 269 -12.86 8.76 -17.59
CA LEU A 269 -11.87 7.73 -17.91
C LEU A 269 -11.76 7.50 -19.43
N SER A 270 -12.88 7.57 -20.15
CA SER A 270 -12.96 7.41 -21.61
C SER A 270 -12.20 8.50 -22.40
N GLU A 271 -11.82 9.60 -21.75
CA GLU A 271 -11.00 10.65 -22.34
C GLU A 271 -9.49 10.35 -22.20
N THR A 272 -9.10 9.24 -21.58
CA THR A 272 -7.71 8.76 -21.42
C THR A 272 -7.35 7.69 -22.48
N ASP A 273 -6.23 6.96 -22.33
CA ASP A 273 -5.93 5.77 -23.17
C ASP A 273 -6.86 4.58 -22.91
N PHE A 274 -7.57 4.59 -21.77
CA PHE A 274 -8.56 3.57 -21.44
C PHE A 274 -9.89 3.96 -22.09
N VAL A 275 -10.04 3.62 -23.38
CA VAL A 275 -11.22 3.95 -24.19
C VAL A 275 -12.20 2.79 -24.37
N SER A 276 -11.76 1.56 -24.08
CA SER A 276 -12.55 0.33 -24.25
C SER A 276 -12.11 -0.75 -23.27
N LEU A 277 -12.92 -1.80 -23.11
CA LEU A 277 -12.51 -3.08 -22.50
C LEU A 277 -11.99 -4.09 -23.54
N ASP A 278 -12.11 -3.79 -24.83
CA ASP A 278 -11.58 -4.61 -25.89
C ASP A 278 -10.07 -4.46 -26.02
N ALA A 279 -9.35 -5.54 -25.74
CA ALA A 279 -7.90 -5.61 -25.79
C ALA A 279 -7.34 -5.35 -27.20
N GLU A 280 -8.08 -5.69 -28.26
CA GLU A 280 -7.64 -5.39 -29.63
C GLU A 280 -7.62 -3.87 -29.88
N VAL A 281 -8.70 -3.18 -29.50
CA VAL A 281 -8.83 -1.73 -29.59
C VAL A 281 -7.72 -1.03 -28.81
N LEU A 282 -7.50 -1.45 -27.56
CA LEU A 282 -6.46 -0.88 -26.70
C LEU A 282 -5.05 -1.12 -27.27
N ALA A 283 -4.79 -2.31 -27.80
CA ALA A 283 -3.48 -2.66 -28.35
C ALA A 283 -3.13 -1.85 -29.59
N ARG A 284 -4.10 -1.57 -30.47
CA ARG A 284 -3.92 -0.68 -31.64
C ARG A 284 -3.49 0.74 -31.25
N ARG A 285 -3.76 1.16 -30.01
CA ARG A 285 -3.33 2.43 -29.44
C ARG A 285 -2.09 2.32 -28.57
N GLY A 286 -1.50 1.13 -28.43
CA GLY A 286 -0.28 0.91 -27.62
C GLY A 286 -0.55 0.61 -26.13
N THR A 287 -1.80 0.38 -25.74
CA THR A 287 -2.19 0.02 -24.37
C THR A 287 -2.38 -1.48 -24.26
N LEU A 288 -1.62 -2.14 -23.38
CA LEU A 288 -1.51 -3.60 -23.32
C LEU A 288 -1.76 -4.15 -21.92
N ALA A 289 -2.46 -5.29 -21.83
CA ALA A 289 -2.75 -5.93 -20.56
C ALA A 289 -1.56 -6.74 -20.01
N TYR A 290 -1.44 -6.81 -18.69
CA TYR A 290 -0.48 -7.66 -18.00
C TYR A 290 -0.99 -8.13 -16.63
N ALA A 291 -0.47 -9.27 -16.18
CA ALA A 291 -0.77 -9.88 -14.90
C ALA A 291 0.53 -10.10 -14.10
N PRO A 292 0.61 -9.67 -12.83
CA PRO A 292 1.76 -9.93 -11.96
C PRO A 292 1.83 -11.39 -11.49
N THR A 293 3.05 -11.91 -11.24
CA THR A 293 3.31 -13.23 -10.64
C THR A 293 2.85 -13.35 -9.19
N TYR A 294 3.06 -12.31 -8.39
CA TYR A 294 2.64 -12.23 -6.98
C TYR A 294 1.63 -11.10 -6.81
N PRO A 295 0.35 -11.31 -7.17
CA PRO A 295 -0.63 -10.25 -7.23
C PRO A 295 -1.00 -9.73 -5.84
N LEU A 296 -1.09 -8.40 -5.72
CA LEU A 296 -1.68 -7.75 -4.56
C LEU A 296 -3.12 -8.22 -4.35
N TRP A 297 -3.39 -8.72 -3.15
CA TRP A 297 -4.73 -9.00 -2.67
C TRP A 297 -5.45 -7.70 -2.31
N SER A 298 -6.73 -7.61 -2.66
CA SER A 298 -7.52 -6.39 -2.45
C SER A 298 -8.96 -6.78 -2.22
N ASP A 299 -9.22 -7.50 -1.13
CA ASP A 299 -10.57 -7.91 -0.75
C ASP A 299 -11.21 -8.77 -1.85
N ASP A 300 -10.52 -9.81 -2.30
CA ASP A 300 -10.98 -10.69 -3.40
C ASP A 300 -11.41 -9.98 -4.70
N ALA A 301 -11.03 -8.71 -4.90
CA ALA A 301 -11.34 -7.99 -6.13
C ALA A 301 -10.50 -8.56 -7.29
N ALA A 302 -11.15 -8.95 -8.37
CA ALA A 302 -10.49 -9.27 -9.63
C ALA A 302 -9.93 -7.98 -10.26
N LYS A 303 -8.89 -8.09 -11.08
CA LYS A 303 -8.13 -6.92 -11.54
C LYS A 303 -7.67 -7.04 -12.98
N LEU A 304 -8.08 -6.10 -13.83
CA LEU A 304 -7.47 -5.86 -15.14
C LEU A 304 -6.39 -4.79 -14.98
N ARG A 305 -5.17 -5.06 -15.46
CA ARG A 305 -4.07 -4.08 -15.43
C ARG A 305 -3.57 -3.85 -16.84
N LEU A 306 -3.41 -2.57 -17.18
CA LEU A 306 -2.92 -2.15 -18.48
C LEU A 306 -1.68 -1.28 -18.31
N VAL A 307 -0.78 -1.35 -19.27
CA VAL A 307 0.39 -0.49 -19.40
C VAL A 307 0.40 0.14 -20.78
N HIS A 308 0.65 1.45 -20.83
CA HIS A 308 0.94 2.20 -22.04
C HIS A 308 2.31 2.87 -21.86
N VAL A 309 3.25 2.55 -22.74
CA VAL A 309 4.58 3.18 -22.76
C VAL A 309 4.62 4.16 -23.94
N PRO A 310 5.06 5.41 -23.73
CA PRO A 310 5.06 6.42 -24.78
C PRO A 310 5.79 5.98 -26.04
N ALA A 311 5.34 6.48 -27.18
CA ALA A 311 5.93 6.23 -28.48
C ALA A 311 7.47 6.43 -28.46
N GLY A 312 8.19 5.42 -28.94
CA GLY A 312 9.66 5.42 -29.01
C GLY A 312 10.38 5.10 -27.70
N GLN A 313 9.68 4.96 -26.57
CA GLN A 313 10.25 4.56 -25.28
C GLN A 313 10.02 3.06 -24.99
N ALA A 314 10.67 2.55 -23.93
CA ALA A 314 10.49 1.20 -23.42
C ALA A 314 10.84 1.14 -21.92
N ILE A 315 10.20 0.23 -21.18
CA ILE A 315 10.64 -0.14 -19.84
C ILE A 315 11.97 -0.89 -19.98
N THR A 316 13.04 -0.35 -19.41
CA THR A 316 14.39 -0.90 -19.60
C THR A 316 14.79 -1.77 -18.42
N TYR A 317 15.23 -3.00 -18.68
CA TYR A 317 15.80 -3.89 -17.67
C TYR A 317 17.31 -3.69 -17.55
N ASP A 318 17.76 -3.44 -16.31
CA ASP A 318 19.16 -3.43 -15.92
C ASP A 318 19.52 -4.78 -15.27
N PRO A 319 20.32 -5.63 -15.93
CA PRO A 319 20.71 -6.94 -15.40
C PRO A 319 21.70 -6.86 -14.24
N GLU A 320 22.49 -5.79 -14.12
CA GLU A 320 23.44 -5.62 -13.00
C GLU A 320 22.68 -5.24 -11.73
N ALA A 321 21.78 -4.26 -11.83
CA ALA A 321 20.95 -3.82 -10.72
C ALA A 321 19.78 -4.77 -10.43
N LYS A 322 19.43 -5.67 -11.38
CA LYS A 322 18.23 -6.51 -11.37
C LYS A 322 16.96 -5.70 -11.16
N LYS A 323 16.83 -4.57 -11.87
CA LYS A 323 15.73 -3.62 -11.73
C LYS A 323 15.15 -3.21 -13.09
N LEU A 324 13.87 -2.83 -13.10
CA LEU A 324 13.25 -2.18 -14.24
C LEU A 324 13.27 -0.67 -14.03
N ARG A 325 13.68 0.07 -15.07
CA ARG A 325 13.50 1.51 -15.17
C ARG A 325 12.29 1.80 -16.05
N ILE A 326 11.28 2.44 -15.48
CA ILE A 326 10.07 2.86 -16.19
C ILE A 326 10.28 4.28 -16.70
N PRO A 327 10.17 4.56 -18.01
CA PRO A 327 10.34 5.91 -18.54
C PRO A 327 9.22 6.85 -18.07
N PRO A 328 9.45 8.17 -18.00
CA PRO A 328 8.39 9.13 -17.70
C PRO A 328 7.26 9.04 -18.74
N ASN A 329 6.07 9.53 -18.36
CA ASN A 329 4.85 9.49 -19.16
C ASN A 329 4.31 8.08 -19.47
N THR A 330 4.84 7.04 -18.81
CA THR A 330 4.24 5.69 -18.82
C THR A 330 2.95 5.72 -18.01
N ARG A 331 1.88 5.20 -18.59
CA ARG A 331 0.54 5.20 -17.99
C ARG A 331 0.16 3.79 -17.60
N LEU A 332 -0.23 3.62 -16.34
CA LEU A 332 -0.73 2.35 -15.83
C LEU A 332 -2.16 2.51 -15.37
N TYR A 333 -3.02 1.62 -15.87
CA TYR A 333 -4.42 1.53 -15.47
C TYR A 333 -4.65 0.27 -14.68
N LYS A 334 -5.46 0.36 -13.63
CA LYS A 334 -5.88 -0.79 -12.85
C LYS A 334 -7.36 -0.71 -12.52
N THR A 335 -8.15 -1.53 -13.18
CA THR A 335 -9.59 -1.65 -12.91
C THR A 335 -9.82 -2.75 -11.89
N PHE A 336 -10.56 -2.43 -10.83
CA PHE A 336 -10.95 -3.37 -9.79
C PHE A 336 -12.41 -3.78 -9.98
N PHE A 337 -12.64 -5.09 -9.90
CA PHE A 337 -13.95 -5.68 -10.07
C PHE A 337 -14.38 -6.46 -8.83
N ARG A 338 -15.66 -6.44 -8.51
CA ARG A 338 -16.26 -7.24 -7.43
C ARG A 338 -17.24 -8.26 -7.99
N ALA A 339 -17.20 -9.47 -7.47
CA ALA A 339 -18.14 -10.51 -7.80
C ALA A 339 -19.57 -10.11 -7.38
N VAL A 340 -20.52 -10.39 -8.26
CA VAL A 340 -21.96 -10.22 -8.09
C VAL A 340 -22.65 -11.48 -8.59
N VAL A 341 -23.48 -12.09 -7.75
CA VAL A 341 -24.39 -13.17 -8.18
C VAL A 341 -25.60 -12.51 -8.84
N GLU A 342 -25.76 -12.71 -10.16
CA GLU A 342 -26.90 -12.18 -10.92
C GLU A 342 -28.16 -13.04 -10.72
N PRO A 343 -29.35 -12.58 -11.16
CA PRO A 343 -30.63 -13.29 -10.93
C PRO A 343 -30.70 -14.69 -11.54
N ASP A 344 -29.84 -14.99 -12.52
CA ASP A 344 -29.67 -16.32 -13.11
C ASP A 344 -28.83 -17.28 -12.25
N GLY A 345 -28.31 -16.80 -11.11
CA GLY A 345 -27.44 -17.54 -10.20
C GLY A 345 -25.99 -17.62 -10.65
N VAL A 346 -25.62 -16.98 -11.77
CA VAL A 346 -24.26 -16.96 -12.29
C VAL A 346 -23.50 -15.79 -11.66
N THR A 347 -22.27 -16.05 -11.22
CA THR A 347 -21.39 -15.00 -10.71
C THR A 347 -20.74 -14.27 -11.87
N ARG A 348 -20.97 -12.96 -11.97
CA ARG A 348 -20.30 -12.04 -12.89
C ARG A 348 -19.66 -10.89 -12.10
N TYR A 349 -18.96 -10.01 -12.79
CA TYR A 349 -18.12 -9.00 -12.16
C TYR A 349 -18.61 -7.59 -12.46
N ARG A 350 -18.70 -6.78 -11.40
CA ARG A 350 -19.02 -5.36 -11.42
C ARG A 350 -17.75 -4.52 -11.34
N LYS A 351 -17.59 -3.56 -12.24
CA LYS A 351 -16.56 -2.51 -12.20
C LYS A 351 -16.79 -1.57 -11.02
N MET A 352 -15.77 -1.38 -10.19
CA MET A 352 -15.84 -0.52 -9.01
C MET A 352 -15.08 0.78 -9.21
N GLU A 353 -13.81 0.68 -9.56
CA GLU A 353 -12.91 1.80 -9.80
C GLU A 353 -11.84 1.45 -10.84
N THR A 354 -11.30 2.46 -11.51
CA THR A 354 -10.07 2.37 -12.31
C THR A 354 -9.07 3.38 -11.77
N ARG A 355 -7.88 2.93 -11.38
CA ARG A 355 -6.79 3.81 -10.94
C ARG A 355 -5.83 4.05 -12.09
N LEU A 356 -5.43 5.30 -12.28
CA LEU A 356 -4.41 5.75 -13.23
C LEU A 356 -3.17 6.21 -12.46
N ILE A 357 -2.00 5.81 -12.92
CA ILE A 357 -0.70 6.39 -12.57
C ILE A 357 0.01 6.80 -13.85
N VAL A 358 0.51 8.03 -13.90
CA VAL A 358 1.37 8.57 -14.96
C VAL A 358 2.73 8.86 -14.36
N THR A 359 3.76 8.14 -14.83
CA THR A 359 5.12 8.30 -14.29
C THR A 359 5.73 9.65 -14.66
N ARG A 360 6.65 10.13 -13.81
CA ARG A 360 7.50 11.31 -14.06
C ARG A 360 8.96 10.95 -13.76
N GLU A 361 9.87 11.88 -14.06
CA GLU A 361 11.30 11.70 -13.79
C GLU A 361 11.59 11.47 -12.30
N GLN A 362 10.87 12.17 -11.42
CA GLN A 362 10.86 11.92 -9.98
C GLN A 362 9.55 11.23 -9.59
N ALA A 363 9.61 10.26 -8.68
CA ALA A 363 8.44 9.50 -8.25
C ALA A 363 7.39 10.40 -7.57
N GLU A 364 7.85 11.43 -6.86
CA GLU A 364 7.01 12.36 -6.10
C GLU A 364 6.16 13.25 -7.00
N ASP A 365 6.57 13.43 -8.26
CA ASP A 365 5.87 14.23 -9.26
C ASP A 365 4.86 13.39 -10.07
N ALA A 366 4.80 12.07 -9.85
CA ALA A 366 3.88 11.19 -10.56
C ALA A 366 2.42 11.66 -10.41
N LEU A 367 1.69 11.72 -11.52
CA LEU A 367 0.27 12.02 -11.50
C LEU A 367 -0.51 10.73 -11.24
N PHE A 368 -1.51 10.79 -10.38
CA PHE A 368 -2.36 9.64 -10.12
C PHE A 368 -3.80 10.06 -9.83
N GLY A 369 -4.74 9.22 -10.21
CA GLY A 369 -6.16 9.49 -10.04
C GLY A 369 -6.97 8.20 -9.94
N THR A 370 -8.10 8.26 -9.25
CA THR A 370 -9.04 7.14 -9.15
C THR A 370 -10.35 7.55 -9.81
N TYR A 371 -10.76 6.80 -10.83
CA TYR A 371 -12.04 6.97 -11.52
C TYR A 371 -13.05 5.99 -10.94
N VAL A 372 -14.18 6.49 -10.45
CA VAL A 372 -15.24 5.66 -9.86
C VAL A 372 -16.31 5.38 -10.91
N TRP A 373 -16.63 4.10 -11.10
CA TRP A 373 -17.67 3.68 -12.06
C TRP A 373 -19.08 3.96 -11.51
N ASN A 374 -19.99 4.39 -12.37
CA ASN A 374 -21.41 4.54 -12.04
C ASN A 374 -22.09 3.18 -11.75
N ALA A 375 -23.38 3.20 -11.38
CA ALA A 375 -24.11 1.98 -11.04
C ALA A 375 -24.35 1.07 -12.25
N GLU A 376 -24.49 1.67 -13.42
CA GLU A 376 -24.68 1.05 -14.73
C GLU A 376 -23.37 0.51 -15.32
N GLU A 377 -22.23 0.95 -14.77
CA GLU A 377 -20.87 0.61 -15.23
C GLU A 377 -20.54 1.03 -16.67
N THR A 378 -21.22 2.07 -17.15
CA THR A 378 -21.01 2.68 -18.46
C THR A 378 -20.11 3.91 -18.39
N SER A 379 -19.93 4.52 -17.22
CA SER A 379 -19.18 5.77 -17.07
C SER A 379 -18.32 5.73 -15.82
N ALA A 380 -17.08 6.23 -15.91
CA ALA A 380 -16.21 6.37 -14.76
C ALA A 380 -15.65 7.80 -14.69
N LYS A 381 -15.84 8.45 -13.55
CA LYS A 381 -15.43 9.85 -13.32
C LYS A 381 -14.34 9.95 -12.28
N LEU A 382 -13.40 10.85 -12.50
CA LEU A 382 -12.31 11.15 -11.58
C LEU A 382 -12.87 11.60 -10.22
N LEU A 383 -12.45 10.93 -9.16
CA LEU A 383 -12.88 11.20 -7.80
C LEU A 383 -12.35 12.57 -7.36
N GLY A 384 -13.25 13.49 -6.99
CA GLY A 384 -12.93 14.87 -6.60
C GLY A 384 -13.28 15.95 -7.65
N THR A 385 -13.69 15.57 -8.86
CA THR A 385 -14.00 16.53 -9.95
C THR A 385 -15.47 16.52 -10.40
N GLY A 386 -16.40 16.70 -9.45
CA GLY A 386 -17.83 16.84 -9.78
C GLY A 386 -18.55 15.51 -10.01
N LEU A 387 -18.58 14.65 -8.99
CA LEU A 387 -19.66 13.68 -8.87
C LEU A 387 -20.98 14.47 -8.85
N ASP A 388 -21.96 14.09 -9.67
CA ASP A 388 -23.27 14.75 -9.77
C ASP A 388 -23.82 14.96 -8.35
N PRO A 389 -24.06 16.22 -7.88
CA PRO A 389 -24.59 16.49 -6.55
C PRO A 389 -25.93 15.80 -6.26
N ALA A 390 -26.66 15.37 -7.30
CA ALA A 390 -27.89 14.61 -7.19
C ALA A 390 -27.67 13.09 -7.10
N SER A 391 -26.47 12.60 -7.38
CA SER A 391 -26.14 11.18 -7.22
C SER A 391 -26.09 10.82 -5.74
N PRO A 392 -26.74 9.73 -5.29
CA PRO A 392 -26.60 9.24 -3.92
C PRO A 392 -25.16 8.88 -3.54
N ASP A 393 -24.27 8.75 -4.54
CA ASP A 393 -22.83 8.51 -4.38
C ASP A 393 -22.03 9.81 -4.10
N SER A 394 -22.63 11.00 -4.22
CA SER A 394 -21.95 12.31 -4.23
C SER A 394 -21.83 13.02 -2.88
N ARG A 395 -21.94 12.30 -1.76
CA ARG A 395 -21.89 12.91 -0.41
C ARG A 395 -20.54 13.63 -0.19
N GLU A 396 -20.54 14.94 -0.48
CA GLU A 396 -19.50 15.96 -0.26
C GLU A 396 -18.06 15.42 -0.28
N LEU A 397 -17.52 15.15 -1.48
CA LEU A 397 -16.11 14.84 -1.67
C LEU A 397 -15.44 16.04 -2.38
N TYR A 398 -14.58 16.72 -1.63
CA TYR A 398 -14.14 18.11 -1.78
C TYR A 398 -13.60 18.53 -3.16
N LEU A 399 -13.95 19.76 -3.55
CA LEU A 399 -13.48 20.52 -4.72
C LEU A 399 -12.54 21.64 -4.23
N ASN A 400 -11.24 21.55 -4.52
CA ASN A 400 -10.23 22.64 -4.44
C ASN A 400 -8.75 22.16 -4.51
N GLY A 401 -8.45 20.97 -5.04
CA GLY A 401 -7.07 20.44 -5.07
C GLY A 401 -6.60 19.79 -3.75
N GLU A 402 -7.54 19.49 -2.84
CA GLU A 402 -7.26 18.75 -1.61
C GLU A 402 -7.22 17.22 -1.85
N PRO A 403 -6.38 16.45 -1.11
CA PRO A 403 -6.34 15.00 -1.20
C PRO A 403 -7.73 14.37 -0.97
N PHE A 404 -8.17 13.45 -1.83
CA PHE A 404 -9.49 12.80 -1.71
C PHE A 404 -9.48 11.70 -0.62
N PRO A 405 -10.48 11.66 0.30
CA PRO A 405 -10.55 10.64 1.35
C PRO A 405 -10.83 9.26 0.80
N ASP A 406 -10.63 8.26 1.65
CA ASP A 406 -11.19 6.95 1.39
C ASP A 406 -12.71 7.05 1.23
N TYR A 407 -13.24 6.42 0.18
CA TYR A 407 -14.64 6.48 -0.19
C TYR A 407 -15.26 5.09 -0.16
N VAL A 408 -16.20 4.89 0.75
CA VAL A 408 -16.93 3.62 0.90
C VAL A 408 -18.26 3.73 0.22
N ARG A 409 -18.58 2.72 -0.58
CA ARG A 409 -19.89 2.58 -1.18
C ARG A 409 -20.46 1.17 -0.98
N PRO A 410 -21.75 1.06 -0.68
CA PRO A 410 -22.42 -0.22 -0.74
C PRO A 410 -22.59 -0.67 -2.20
N TYR A 411 -22.56 -1.98 -2.42
CA TYR A 411 -22.97 -2.60 -3.68
C TYR A 411 -23.74 -3.89 -3.39
N THR A 412 -24.68 -4.24 -4.27
CA THR A 412 -25.39 -5.52 -4.21
C THR A 412 -24.44 -6.63 -4.66
N ALA A 413 -24.04 -7.50 -3.73
CA ALA A 413 -23.15 -8.62 -4.00
C ALA A 413 -23.92 -9.87 -4.46
N ASP A 414 -25.20 -9.95 -4.14
CA ASP A 414 -26.08 -11.04 -4.59
C ASP A 414 -27.47 -10.46 -4.90
N GLU A 415 -27.82 -10.44 -6.19
CA GLU A 415 -29.09 -9.91 -6.69
C GLU A 415 -30.25 -10.90 -6.49
N THR A 416 -29.96 -12.18 -6.18
CA THR A 416 -30.98 -13.18 -5.85
C THR A 416 -31.52 -13.01 -4.42
N THR A 417 -30.65 -12.60 -3.49
CA THR A 417 -30.99 -12.38 -2.08
C THR A 417 -31.13 -10.91 -1.70
N GLY A 418 -30.57 -10.00 -2.52
CA GLY A 418 -30.44 -8.58 -2.21
C GLY A 418 -29.32 -8.28 -1.20
N ALA A 419 -28.38 -9.21 -0.98
CA ALA A 419 -27.29 -9.01 -0.04
C ALA A 419 -26.37 -7.86 -0.49
N VAL A 420 -26.02 -6.98 0.46
CA VAL A 420 -25.18 -5.80 0.22
C VAL A 420 -23.83 -5.97 0.91
N GLN A 421 -22.76 -5.58 0.23
CA GLN A 421 -21.41 -5.48 0.78
C GLN A 421 -20.87 -4.05 0.62
N SER A 422 -19.88 -3.68 1.42
CA SER A 422 -19.19 -2.41 1.30
C SER A 422 -17.91 -2.57 0.48
N TYR A 423 -17.64 -1.60 -0.40
CA TYR A 423 -16.38 -1.50 -1.14
C TYR A 423 -15.71 -0.17 -0.84
N ALA A 424 -14.42 -0.19 -0.54
CA ALA A 424 -13.65 0.99 -0.21
C ALA A 424 -12.66 1.35 -1.33
N VAL A 425 -12.82 2.55 -1.86
CA VAL A 425 -11.86 3.24 -2.72
C VAL A 425 -10.85 3.96 -1.81
N PRO A 426 -9.54 3.64 -1.85
CA PRO A 426 -8.57 4.27 -0.98
C PRO A 426 -8.30 5.72 -1.40
N GLY A 427 -8.17 6.60 -0.41
CA GLY A 427 -7.85 8.00 -0.60
C GLY A 427 -6.41 8.26 -1.03
N ALA A 428 -6.13 9.49 -1.46
CA ALA A 428 -4.83 9.88 -2.00
C ALA A 428 -3.65 9.60 -1.05
N THR A 429 -3.81 9.82 0.26
CA THR A 429 -2.76 9.51 1.25
C THR A 429 -2.46 8.01 1.32
N ARG A 430 -3.46 7.13 1.19
CA ARG A 430 -3.24 5.68 1.15
C ARG A 430 -2.57 5.26 -0.15
N CYS A 431 -2.94 5.87 -1.28
CA CYS A 431 -2.23 5.69 -2.54
C CYS A 431 -0.74 6.05 -2.39
N VAL A 432 -0.43 7.24 -1.86
CA VAL A 432 0.95 7.67 -1.61
C VAL A 432 1.67 6.74 -0.63
N ALA A 433 1.05 6.37 0.49
CA ALA A 433 1.67 5.49 1.48
C ALA A 433 2.04 4.11 0.89
N CYS A 434 1.16 3.56 0.04
CA CYS A 434 1.41 2.27 -0.61
C CYS A 434 2.48 2.36 -1.70
N HIS A 435 2.48 3.46 -2.49
CA HIS A 435 3.36 3.61 -3.66
C HIS A 435 4.71 4.30 -3.35
N THR A 436 4.83 4.97 -2.20
CA THR A 436 6.09 5.50 -1.69
C THR A 436 7.06 4.35 -1.46
N GLY A 437 8.28 4.47 -2.00
CA GLY A 437 9.26 3.40 -1.93
C GLY A 437 9.05 2.28 -2.95
N SER A 438 8.28 2.53 -4.02
CA SER A 438 8.25 1.66 -5.20
C SER A 438 9.66 1.25 -5.64
N GLU A 439 9.83 -0.02 -6.02
CA GLU A 439 11.13 -0.61 -6.34
C GLU A 439 11.82 0.10 -7.50
N SER A 440 11.05 0.47 -8.53
CA SER A 440 11.48 1.20 -9.73
C SER A 440 11.66 2.71 -9.51
N GLU A 441 11.33 3.23 -8.33
CA GLU A 441 11.40 4.68 -8.01
C GLU A 441 10.57 5.53 -8.98
N SER A 442 9.44 4.99 -9.43
CA SER A 442 8.57 5.62 -10.43
C SER A 442 7.12 5.71 -9.96
N PHE A 443 6.88 5.53 -8.66
CA PHE A 443 5.55 5.46 -8.05
C PHE A 443 4.69 4.26 -8.52
N VAL A 444 5.29 3.28 -9.20
CA VAL A 444 4.58 2.11 -9.77
C VAL A 444 4.83 0.85 -8.93
N LEU A 445 3.78 0.06 -8.73
CA LEU A 445 3.86 -1.24 -8.06
C LEU A 445 3.47 -2.36 -9.04
N GLY A 446 3.97 -3.57 -8.81
CA GLY A 446 3.62 -4.75 -9.61
C GLY A 446 4.25 -4.81 -11.00
N ILE A 447 5.12 -3.87 -11.37
CA ILE A 447 6.03 -3.97 -12.53
C ILE A 447 7.46 -4.05 -12.00
N THR A 448 7.91 -5.27 -11.77
CA THR A 448 9.29 -5.57 -11.34
C THR A 448 9.77 -6.80 -12.13
N PRO A 449 11.09 -7.07 -12.18
CA PRO A 449 11.57 -8.26 -12.87
C PRO A 449 10.95 -9.57 -12.35
N PHE A 450 10.66 -9.64 -11.04
CA PHE A 450 10.00 -10.79 -10.41
C PHE A 450 8.51 -10.90 -10.71
N GLN A 451 7.83 -9.78 -11.00
CA GLN A 451 6.39 -9.72 -11.21
C GLN A 451 5.98 -9.92 -12.67
N LEU A 452 6.81 -9.53 -13.65
CA LEU A 452 6.48 -9.68 -15.07
C LEU A 452 6.71 -11.10 -15.60
N HIS A 453 7.63 -11.85 -14.99
CA HIS A 453 7.90 -13.23 -15.34
C HIS A 453 6.94 -14.18 -14.61
N LYS A 454 5.77 -14.45 -15.19
CA LYS A 454 4.82 -15.46 -14.72
C LYS A 454 5.47 -16.84 -14.70
N ARG A 455 5.17 -17.64 -13.67
CA ARG A 455 5.78 -18.97 -13.47
C ARG A 455 4.70 -20.02 -13.24
N PRO A 456 4.94 -21.29 -13.61
CA PRO A 456 3.98 -22.36 -13.37
C PRO A 456 3.82 -22.62 -11.87
N LYS A 457 2.68 -23.19 -11.49
CA LYS A 457 2.40 -23.57 -10.11
C LYS A 457 3.48 -24.52 -9.56
N GLY A 458 3.89 -24.29 -8.32
CA GLY A 458 4.94 -25.07 -7.67
C GLY A 458 6.36 -24.55 -7.93
N GLU A 459 6.54 -23.59 -8.83
CA GLU A 459 7.80 -22.89 -9.03
C GLU A 459 7.79 -21.49 -8.43
N GLY A 460 8.96 -20.99 -8.01
CA GLY A 460 9.15 -19.59 -7.68
C GLY A 460 8.24 -19.03 -6.59
N GLY A 461 7.71 -19.86 -5.69
CA GLY A 461 6.79 -19.41 -4.65
C GLY A 461 5.36 -19.15 -5.15
N VAL A 462 4.95 -19.66 -6.32
CA VAL A 462 3.57 -19.57 -6.79
C VAL A 462 2.68 -20.52 -5.97
N TYR A 463 1.92 -19.95 -5.03
CA TYR A 463 1.07 -20.66 -4.05
C TYR A 463 -0.43 -20.64 -4.39
N THR A 464 -0.79 -20.16 -5.58
CA THR A 464 -2.18 -19.90 -6.02
C THR A 464 -2.59 -20.86 -7.17
N PRO A 465 -3.79 -20.71 -7.79
CA PRO A 465 -4.27 -21.61 -8.84
C PRO A 465 -3.32 -21.77 -10.03
N ASP A 466 -3.61 -22.76 -10.86
CA ASP A 466 -2.81 -23.10 -12.03
C ASP A 466 -2.68 -21.90 -12.97
N VAL A 467 -1.46 -21.65 -13.47
CA VAL A 467 -1.16 -20.54 -14.39
C VAL A 467 -1.26 -21.07 -15.83
N LEU A 468 -2.02 -20.39 -16.68
CA LEU A 468 -2.29 -20.85 -18.04
C LEU A 468 -1.22 -20.40 -19.05
N ALA A 469 -1.24 -20.99 -20.24
CA ALA A 469 -0.22 -20.78 -21.27
C ALA A 469 -0.04 -19.30 -21.65
N ASP A 470 -1.13 -18.53 -21.74
CA ASP A 470 -1.10 -17.13 -22.16
C ASP A 470 -0.58 -16.21 -21.03
N GLU A 471 -0.62 -16.65 -19.78
CA GLU A 471 0.06 -15.97 -18.68
C GLU A 471 1.56 -16.26 -18.69
N LEU A 472 1.96 -17.52 -18.90
CA LEU A 472 3.36 -17.96 -18.87
C LEU A 472 4.24 -17.27 -19.92
N ASN A 473 3.73 -17.08 -21.13
CA ASN A 473 4.46 -16.42 -22.22
C ASN A 473 4.28 -14.88 -22.23
N GLN A 474 3.68 -14.27 -21.19
CA GLN A 474 3.47 -12.82 -21.13
C GLN A 474 4.77 -12.02 -21.28
N LEU A 475 5.84 -12.41 -20.59
CA LEU A 475 7.10 -11.66 -20.65
C LEU A 475 7.68 -11.71 -22.08
N GLU A 476 7.61 -12.86 -22.75
CA GLU A 476 8.00 -12.98 -24.16
C GLU A 476 7.20 -12.03 -25.05
N ARG A 477 5.87 -11.93 -24.82
CA ARG A 477 5.03 -10.98 -25.55
C ARG A 477 5.40 -9.53 -25.27
N LEU A 478 5.61 -9.15 -24.00
CA LEU A 478 6.00 -7.77 -23.64
C LEU A 478 7.36 -7.38 -24.24
N LEU A 479 8.28 -8.34 -24.39
CA LEU A 479 9.54 -8.14 -25.12
C LEU A 479 9.28 -7.99 -26.63
N ALA A 480 8.44 -8.84 -27.21
CA ALA A 480 8.11 -8.81 -28.65
C ALA A 480 7.36 -7.52 -29.05
N TYR A 481 6.44 -7.04 -28.21
CA TYR A 481 5.75 -5.76 -28.39
C TYR A 481 6.68 -4.56 -28.19
N GLY A 482 7.86 -4.77 -27.60
CA GLY A 482 8.81 -3.70 -27.28
C GLY A 482 8.43 -2.86 -26.05
N VAL A 483 7.45 -3.31 -25.24
CA VAL A 483 7.10 -2.69 -23.96
C VAL A 483 8.27 -2.78 -22.99
N VAL A 484 8.94 -3.93 -22.96
CA VAL A 484 10.16 -4.15 -22.17
C VAL A 484 11.34 -4.37 -23.10
N ARG A 485 12.49 -3.77 -22.79
CA ARG A 485 13.76 -3.97 -23.51
C ARG A 485 14.92 -4.13 -22.54
N GLY A 486 15.97 -4.82 -22.97
CA GLY A 486 17.23 -4.89 -22.22
C GLY A 486 18.21 -3.80 -22.64
N THR A 487 19.23 -3.57 -21.81
CA THR A 487 20.44 -2.82 -22.21
C THR A 487 21.38 -3.65 -23.08
N LEU A 488 21.16 -4.97 -23.17
CA LEU A 488 21.87 -5.92 -24.03
C LEU A 488 21.19 -6.07 -25.40
N ALA A 489 21.94 -6.52 -26.41
CA ALA A 489 21.45 -6.66 -27.79
C ALA A 489 20.30 -7.67 -27.95
N THR A 490 20.16 -8.65 -27.05
CA THR A 490 19.06 -9.61 -26.99
C THR A 490 18.73 -9.93 -25.54
N LEU A 491 17.46 -9.82 -25.15
CA LEU A 491 16.94 -10.12 -23.82
C LEU A 491 15.91 -11.25 -23.93
N THR A 492 15.99 -12.25 -23.05
CA THR A 492 15.08 -13.40 -22.97
C THR A 492 14.49 -13.52 -21.56
N PRO A 493 13.38 -14.26 -21.35
CA PRO A 493 12.82 -14.47 -20.02
C PRO A 493 13.79 -15.07 -18.99
N ASP A 494 14.74 -15.90 -19.44
CA ASP A 494 15.73 -16.56 -18.57
C ASP A 494 16.75 -15.58 -17.95
N ASP A 495 16.88 -14.37 -18.50
CA ASP A 495 17.76 -13.32 -17.99
C ASP A 495 17.18 -12.57 -16.77
N PHE A 496 15.90 -12.78 -16.47
CA PHE A 496 15.21 -12.16 -15.33
C PHE A 496 15.51 -12.93 -14.04
N PRO A 497 15.63 -12.23 -12.89
CA PRO A 497 15.99 -12.85 -11.64
C PRO A 497 14.84 -13.73 -11.12
N LYS A 498 15.23 -14.82 -10.45
CA LYS A 498 14.29 -15.73 -9.79
C LYS A 498 14.19 -15.40 -8.31
N LEU A 499 12.97 -15.50 -7.75
CA LEU A 499 12.73 -15.13 -6.35
C LEU A 499 13.58 -15.97 -5.38
N GLU A 500 13.75 -17.26 -5.66
CA GLU A 500 14.57 -18.19 -4.90
C GLU A 500 16.08 -17.85 -4.87
N ASP A 501 16.54 -17.03 -5.81
CA ASP A 501 17.92 -16.55 -5.90
C ASP A 501 18.09 -15.08 -5.49
N SER A 502 17.02 -14.43 -4.99
CA SER A 502 17.02 -12.99 -4.69
C SER A 502 17.87 -12.61 -3.46
N ALA A 503 18.15 -13.53 -2.53
CA ALA A 503 18.95 -13.30 -1.31
C ALA A 503 20.28 -14.05 -1.26
N LEU A 504 20.87 -14.41 -2.42
CA LEU A 504 22.17 -15.10 -2.43
C LEU A 504 23.22 -14.35 -1.57
N PRO A 505 23.98 -15.07 -0.70
CA PRO A 505 24.15 -16.52 -0.69
C PRO A 505 23.05 -17.32 0.05
N ARG A 506 22.11 -16.68 0.74
CA ARG A 506 21.05 -17.37 1.48
C ARG A 506 19.88 -17.71 0.56
N ARG A 507 19.44 -18.96 0.61
CA ARG A 507 18.25 -19.45 -0.10
C ARG A 507 17.11 -19.74 0.87
N ALA A 508 15.89 -19.82 0.34
CA ALA A 508 14.76 -20.37 1.07
C ALA A 508 15.08 -21.79 1.56
N ARG A 509 14.67 -22.15 2.78
CA ARG A 509 14.86 -23.49 3.36
C ARG A 509 14.00 -24.53 2.66
N ASN A 510 12.79 -24.14 2.26
CA ASN A 510 11.78 -25.02 1.67
C ASN A 510 10.76 -24.20 0.86
N ALA A 511 9.81 -24.90 0.24
CA ALA A 511 8.75 -24.28 -0.55
C ALA A 511 7.82 -23.37 0.27
N ASP A 512 7.51 -23.71 1.54
CA ASP A 512 6.62 -22.90 2.37
C ASP A 512 7.24 -21.53 2.73
N GLU A 513 8.55 -21.47 2.99
CA GLU A 513 9.27 -20.20 3.15
C GLU A 513 9.31 -19.39 1.86
N LEU A 514 9.50 -20.03 0.71
CA LEU A 514 9.47 -19.35 -0.58
C LEU A 514 8.07 -18.82 -0.92
N ASN A 515 7.01 -19.58 -0.64
CA ASN A 515 5.62 -19.16 -0.79
C ASN A 515 5.28 -17.98 0.12
N MET A 516 5.78 -17.98 1.36
CA MET A 516 5.61 -16.86 2.27
C MET A 516 6.32 -15.60 1.76
N GLN A 517 7.55 -15.74 1.26
CA GLN A 517 8.28 -14.63 0.63
C GLN A 517 7.51 -14.07 -0.58
N ALA A 518 6.97 -14.95 -1.43
CA ALA A 518 6.15 -14.56 -2.57
C ALA A 518 4.92 -13.74 -2.15
N TYR A 519 4.20 -14.18 -1.11
CA TYR A 519 3.06 -13.44 -0.58
C TYR A 519 3.49 -12.06 -0.07
N MET A 520 4.58 -11.99 0.70
CA MET A 520 5.11 -10.74 1.22
C MET A 520 5.56 -9.80 0.10
N ALA A 521 6.17 -10.30 -0.98
CA ALA A 521 6.59 -9.50 -2.12
C ALA A 521 5.41 -8.76 -2.79
N GLY A 522 4.25 -9.39 -2.89
CA GLY A 522 3.05 -8.78 -3.48
C GLY A 522 2.17 -7.97 -2.51
N ASN A 523 2.24 -8.24 -1.20
CA ASN A 523 1.25 -7.74 -0.23
C ASN A 523 1.82 -6.95 0.95
N CYS A 524 3.14 -7.05 1.21
CA CYS A 524 3.77 -6.44 2.38
C CYS A 524 4.97 -5.56 2.02
N ALA A 525 5.76 -5.97 1.03
CA ALA A 525 7.02 -5.33 0.62
C ALA A 525 6.86 -3.88 0.17
N HIS A 526 5.70 -3.50 -0.37
CA HIS A 526 5.44 -2.12 -0.78
C HIS A 526 5.59 -1.14 0.39
N CYS A 527 5.12 -1.51 1.58
CA CYS A 527 5.24 -0.69 2.79
C CYS A 527 6.51 -1.03 3.58
N HIS A 528 6.87 -2.33 3.64
CA HIS A 528 7.98 -2.86 4.41
C HIS A 528 9.23 -3.05 3.54
N ASN A 529 9.79 -1.95 3.06
CA ASN A 529 11.10 -1.92 2.41
C ASN A 529 11.87 -0.66 2.87
N PRO A 530 13.18 -0.53 2.60
CA PRO A 530 13.99 0.58 3.11
C PRO A 530 13.50 1.99 2.75
N ARG A 531 12.74 2.13 1.65
CA ARG A 531 12.14 3.38 1.18
C ARG A 531 10.61 3.42 1.36
N GLY A 532 10.02 2.34 1.84
CA GLY A 532 8.57 2.18 2.01
C GLY A 532 8.02 2.96 3.19
N TYR A 533 6.71 3.20 3.17
CA TYR A 533 6.04 4.02 4.18
C TYR A 533 6.26 3.55 5.62
N ALA A 534 6.33 2.25 5.90
CA ALA A 534 6.51 1.74 7.27
C ALA A 534 7.88 2.16 7.83
N VAL A 535 8.93 2.15 7.01
CA VAL A 535 10.28 2.56 7.42
C VAL A 535 10.39 4.08 7.49
N ALA A 536 9.80 4.81 6.53
CA ALA A 536 9.79 6.27 6.52
C ALA A 536 9.06 6.86 7.75
N SER A 537 7.88 6.32 8.07
CA SER A 537 7.07 6.74 9.22
C SER A 537 7.65 6.27 10.56
N LYS A 538 8.36 5.13 10.58
CA LYS A 538 8.99 4.58 11.79
C LYS A 538 10.32 3.92 11.46
N ALA A 539 11.39 4.70 11.52
CA ALA A 539 12.75 4.25 11.17
C ALA A 539 13.25 3.02 11.97
N THR A 540 12.69 2.73 13.16
CA THR A 540 13.01 1.51 13.91
C THR A 540 12.62 0.22 13.16
N LEU A 541 11.75 0.31 12.14
CA LEU A 541 11.33 -0.79 11.29
C LEU A 541 12.27 -1.05 10.10
N ARG A 542 13.37 -0.30 9.94
CA ARG A 542 14.32 -0.47 8.83
C ARG A 542 14.86 -1.90 8.67
N GLY A 543 14.99 -2.64 9.78
CA GLY A 543 15.42 -4.04 9.75
C GLY A 543 14.37 -5.05 9.28
N LEU A 544 13.11 -4.62 9.07
CA LEU A 544 12.00 -5.46 8.61
C LEU A 544 11.74 -5.19 7.13
N ASP A 545 12.71 -5.58 6.31
CA ASP A 545 12.61 -5.53 4.85
C ASP A 545 11.97 -6.81 4.32
N MET A 546 10.79 -6.69 3.71
CA MET A 546 10.01 -7.78 3.14
C MET A 546 10.11 -7.86 1.62
N SER A 547 10.94 -7.03 0.99
CA SER A 547 11.20 -7.09 -0.45
C SER A 547 11.90 -8.40 -0.86
N PRO A 548 11.84 -8.79 -2.16
CA PRO A 548 12.69 -9.86 -2.68
C PRO A 548 14.17 -9.62 -2.32
N GLY A 549 14.82 -10.58 -1.67
CA GLY A 549 16.19 -10.43 -1.20
C GLY A 549 16.34 -9.82 0.20
N GLY A 550 15.23 -9.40 0.83
CA GLY A 550 15.21 -8.77 2.15
C GLY A 550 15.35 -9.76 3.33
N SER A 551 14.88 -9.32 4.50
CA SER A 551 15.07 -9.98 5.80
C SER A 551 14.27 -11.27 6.03
N VAL A 552 13.32 -11.60 5.16
CA VAL A 552 12.46 -12.79 5.31
C VAL A 552 13.28 -14.06 5.19
N PHE A 553 14.20 -14.11 4.21
CA PHE A 553 15.17 -15.19 4.12
C PHE A 553 16.18 -15.04 5.25
N GLY A 554 15.93 -15.72 6.37
CA GLY A 554 16.72 -15.54 7.60
C GLY A 554 16.01 -14.73 8.66
N PHE A 555 14.67 -14.61 8.56
CA PHE A 555 13.84 -14.04 9.60
C PHE A 555 14.23 -14.61 10.98
N PRO A 556 14.45 -13.77 12.00
CA PRO A 556 14.93 -14.23 13.30
C PRO A 556 13.82 -15.00 14.02
N MET A 557 13.93 -16.33 13.99
CA MET A 557 12.90 -17.24 14.51
C MET A 557 12.80 -17.19 16.03
N ASP A 558 13.88 -16.80 16.70
CA ASP A 558 14.00 -16.61 18.15
C ASP A 558 13.61 -15.19 18.60
N ALA A 559 13.31 -14.28 17.66
CA ALA A 559 12.93 -12.92 18.01
C ALA A 559 11.58 -12.90 18.74
N THR A 560 11.51 -11.97 19.69
CA THR A 560 10.35 -11.72 20.53
C THR A 560 9.78 -10.36 20.16
N GLY A 561 8.46 -10.30 19.94
CA GLY A 561 7.77 -9.05 19.66
C GLY A 561 7.82 -8.07 20.84
N SER A 562 7.43 -6.82 20.60
CA SER A 562 7.35 -5.78 21.63
C SER A 562 6.40 -6.11 22.79
N ASP A 563 5.53 -7.11 22.61
CA ASP A 563 4.62 -7.68 23.60
C ASP A 563 5.26 -8.77 24.48
N GLY A 564 6.52 -9.14 24.23
CA GLY A 564 7.21 -10.21 24.95
C GLY A 564 6.88 -11.61 24.44
N ARG A 565 6.15 -11.75 23.33
CA ARG A 565 5.82 -13.04 22.71
C ARG A 565 6.81 -13.40 21.61
N SER A 566 7.34 -14.63 21.66
CA SER A 566 8.17 -15.16 20.57
C SER A 566 7.37 -15.20 19.27
N TYR A 567 7.97 -14.73 18.18
CA TYR A 567 7.35 -14.79 16.86
C TYR A 567 7.02 -16.23 16.45
N PHE A 568 7.91 -17.15 16.82
CA PHE A 568 7.73 -18.59 16.76
C PHE A 568 7.89 -19.12 18.19
N PRO A 569 6.89 -19.77 18.81
CA PRO A 569 7.04 -20.31 20.14
C PRO A 569 7.97 -21.54 20.09
N PRO A 570 8.82 -21.75 21.11
CA PRO A 570 9.62 -22.96 21.21
C PRO A 570 8.68 -24.17 21.37
N THR A 571 8.62 -25.06 20.36
CA THR A 571 7.67 -26.17 20.36
C THR A 571 8.21 -27.35 21.16
N ARG A 572 7.92 -27.38 22.47
CA ARG A 572 8.02 -28.61 23.30
C ARG A 572 6.67 -29.31 23.37
N VAL A 573 6.25 -29.99 22.30
CA VAL A 573 5.09 -30.90 22.39
C VAL A 573 5.46 -32.23 21.74
N SER A 574 5.34 -33.31 22.53
CA SER A 574 5.34 -34.68 22.03
C SER A 574 4.19 -34.84 21.05
N VAL A 575 4.46 -35.37 19.86
CA VAL A 575 3.49 -35.35 18.77
C VAL A 575 2.73 -36.67 18.74
N ASP A 576 1.51 -36.66 19.27
CA ASP A 576 0.49 -37.65 18.90
C ASP A 576 -0.56 -37.00 17.99
N GLU A 577 -1.32 -37.82 17.25
CA GLU A 577 -2.32 -37.38 16.26
C GLU A 577 -3.35 -36.39 16.85
N LEU A 578 -3.71 -36.60 18.13
CA LEU A 578 -4.62 -35.74 18.89
C LEU A 578 -3.98 -34.38 19.24
N SER A 579 -2.69 -34.35 19.50
CA SER A 579 -1.92 -33.14 19.74
C SER A 579 -1.70 -32.34 18.46
N ILE A 580 -1.58 -33.00 17.29
CA ILE A 580 -1.55 -32.36 15.96
C ILE A 580 -2.88 -31.67 15.66
N GLN A 581 -4.00 -32.38 15.86
CA GLN A 581 -5.34 -31.84 15.59
C GLN A 581 -5.72 -30.66 16.52
N ASN A 582 -5.14 -30.61 17.72
CA ASN A 582 -5.35 -29.56 18.71
C ASN A 582 -4.25 -28.49 18.75
N LEU A 583 -3.23 -28.58 17.89
CA LEU A 583 -2.11 -27.63 17.86
C LEU A 583 -2.63 -26.27 17.39
N VAL A 584 -2.80 -25.33 18.31
CA VAL A 584 -3.07 -23.94 17.97
C VAL A 584 -1.73 -23.31 17.60
N PRO A 585 -1.57 -22.71 16.41
CA PRO A 585 -0.36 -21.97 16.09
C PRO A 585 -0.31 -20.71 16.99
N ASN A 586 0.27 -20.84 18.18
CA ASN A 586 0.32 -19.77 19.20
C ASN A 586 1.51 -18.81 19.00
N GLY A 587 2.14 -18.83 17.83
CA GLY A 587 3.25 -17.93 17.50
C GLY A 587 2.78 -16.48 17.40
N GLY A 588 3.64 -15.55 17.81
CA GLY A 588 3.36 -14.12 17.75
C GLY A 588 3.06 -13.62 16.33
N ILE A 589 3.58 -14.25 15.27
CA ILE A 589 3.26 -13.87 13.89
C ILE A 589 1.88 -14.40 13.49
N TYR A 590 1.63 -15.70 13.68
CA TYR A 590 0.32 -16.30 13.35
C TYR A 590 -0.82 -15.62 14.09
N SER A 591 -0.65 -15.37 15.39
CA SER A 591 -1.66 -14.68 16.20
C SER A 591 -1.99 -13.28 15.66
N ARG A 592 -1.01 -12.57 15.07
CA ARG A 592 -1.21 -11.23 14.50
C ARG A 592 -1.89 -11.23 13.13
N VAL A 593 -1.81 -12.33 12.37
CA VAL A 593 -2.46 -12.44 11.05
C VAL A 593 -3.82 -13.11 11.11
N VAL A 594 -4.09 -13.96 12.12
CA VAL A 594 -5.34 -14.74 12.22
C VAL A 594 -6.31 -14.19 13.25
N LEU A 595 -5.83 -13.64 14.38
CA LEU A 595 -6.73 -13.19 15.45
C LEU A 595 -7.07 -11.70 15.30
N PRO A 596 -8.35 -11.32 15.50
CA PRO A 596 -8.74 -9.93 15.71
C PRO A 596 -7.85 -9.27 16.77
N THR A 597 -7.26 -8.10 16.48
CA THR A 597 -6.51 -7.31 17.47
C THR A 597 -7.46 -6.89 18.59
N GLY A 598 -7.50 -7.67 19.68
CA GLY A 598 -8.41 -7.46 20.81
C GLY A 598 -8.99 -8.76 21.41
N ALA A 599 -9.06 -9.84 20.63
CA ALA A 599 -9.48 -11.16 21.13
C ALA A 599 -8.47 -11.79 22.11
N TRP A 600 -7.22 -11.36 22.02
CA TRP A 600 -6.06 -11.90 22.73
C TRP A 600 -6.12 -11.67 24.25
N THR A 601 -6.39 -10.45 24.69
CA THR A 601 -6.38 -10.03 26.09
C THR A 601 -7.47 -10.71 26.89
N LEU A 602 -8.69 -10.79 26.33
CA LEU A 602 -9.83 -11.36 27.03
C LEU A 602 -9.65 -12.87 27.30
N ARG A 603 -9.03 -13.62 26.40
CA ARG A 603 -8.71 -15.05 26.61
C ARG A 603 -7.56 -15.28 27.60
N GLU A 604 -6.52 -14.45 27.59
CA GLU A 604 -5.39 -14.59 28.53
C GLU A 604 -5.79 -14.21 29.97
N PHE A 605 -6.83 -13.39 30.14
CA PHE A 605 -7.44 -13.05 31.43
C PHE A 605 -8.66 -13.92 31.81
N GLY A 606 -9.00 -14.96 31.03
CA GLY A 606 -10.09 -15.89 31.36
C GLY A 606 -11.50 -15.28 31.31
N LEU A 607 -11.69 -14.20 30.54
CA LEU A 607 -12.98 -13.51 30.40
C LEU A 607 -13.83 -14.15 29.28
N PRO A 608 -15.12 -14.45 29.53
CA PRO A 608 -16.01 -14.97 28.50
C PRO A 608 -16.41 -13.84 27.53
N VAL A 609 -16.19 -14.06 26.24
CA VAL A 609 -16.65 -13.19 25.14
C VAL A 609 -17.18 -14.09 24.04
N SER A 610 -18.34 -13.77 23.47
CA SER A 610 -18.86 -14.53 22.32
C SER A 610 -18.16 -14.09 21.04
N ASN A 611 -18.04 -15.00 20.06
CA ASN A 611 -17.33 -14.75 18.80
C ASN A 611 -18.02 -13.64 17.95
N GLU A 612 -19.33 -13.45 18.06
CA GLU A 612 -20.08 -12.35 17.42
C GLU A 612 -19.63 -10.96 17.93
N GLU A 613 -19.22 -10.86 19.19
CA GLU A 613 -18.80 -9.60 19.81
C GLU A 613 -17.36 -9.19 19.45
N LEU A 614 -16.58 -10.09 18.84
CA LEU A 614 -15.20 -9.85 18.39
C LEU A 614 -15.11 -9.54 16.89
N GLY A 615 -16.07 -10.02 16.08
CA GLY A 615 -16.07 -9.86 14.63
C GLY A 615 -16.47 -8.45 14.13
N SER A 616 -16.97 -7.59 15.01
CA SER A 616 -17.61 -6.33 14.58
C SER A 616 -16.69 -5.10 14.59
N PHE A 617 -15.48 -5.14 15.17
CA PHE A 617 -14.72 -3.89 15.40
C PHE A 617 -13.18 -4.02 15.39
N PHE A 618 -12.56 -3.18 14.55
CA PHE A 618 -11.15 -2.75 14.55
C PHE A 618 -10.09 -3.86 14.65
N ILE A 619 -9.79 -4.42 13.49
CA ILE A 619 -8.70 -5.37 13.35
C ILE A 619 -7.63 -4.72 12.47
N LEU A 620 -6.44 -4.47 13.02
CA LEU A 620 -5.24 -4.32 12.20
C LEU A 620 -4.96 -5.70 11.60
N HIS A 621 -5.65 -6.05 10.52
CA HIS A 621 -5.39 -7.27 9.77
C HIS A 621 -4.38 -6.96 8.66
N MET A 622 -3.62 -7.96 8.29
CA MET A 622 -2.76 -7.91 7.11
C MET A 622 -3.52 -8.53 5.94
N PRO A 623 -3.57 -7.87 4.77
CA PRO A 623 -2.99 -6.55 4.45
C PRO A 623 -3.78 -5.37 5.06
N MET A 624 -3.07 -4.33 5.52
CA MET A 624 -3.60 -3.17 6.30
C MET A 624 -4.55 -2.23 5.51
N HIS A 625 -4.97 -2.60 4.30
CA HIS A 625 -5.66 -1.71 3.34
C HIS A 625 -6.89 -2.35 2.66
N THR A 626 -7.48 -3.38 3.26
CA THR A 626 -8.70 -4.05 2.78
C THR A 626 -9.79 -4.03 3.86
N ALA A 627 -11.03 -4.40 3.53
CA ALA A 627 -12.06 -4.56 4.56
C ALA A 627 -12.03 -5.95 5.19
N SER A 628 -11.72 -6.96 4.38
CA SER A 628 -11.72 -8.37 4.79
C SER A 628 -10.31 -8.92 5.07
N VAL A 629 -10.27 -10.19 5.47
CA VAL A 629 -9.04 -10.98 5.72
C VAL A 629 -8.73 -11.86 4.51
N ASP A 630 -7.47 -11.85 4.06
CA ASP A 630 -6.99 -12.81 3.05
C ASP A 630 -6.74 -14.16 3.72
N CYS A 631 -7.65 -15.12 3.56
CA CYS A 631 -7.51 -16.43 4.19
C CYS A 631 -6.28 -17.23 3.71
N ARG A 632 -5.61 -16.82 2.64
CA ARG A 632 -4.34 -17.43 2.22
C ARG A 632 -3.21 -17.07 3.19
N LEU A 633 -3.21 -15.86 3.77
CA LEU A 633 -2.12 -15.42 4.65
C LEU A 633 -2.03 -16.24 5.96
N PRO A 634 -3.12 -16.46 6.72
CA PRO A 634 -3.15 -17.40 7.83
C PRO A 634 -2.56 -18.77 7.49
N VAL A 635 -2.94 -19.32 6.34
CA VAL A 635 -2.48 -20.62 5.85
C VAL A 635 -0.98 -20.59 5.58
N LEU A 636 -0.51 -19.62 4.80
CA LEU A 636 0.92 -19.48 4.46
C LEU A 636 1.78 -19.31 5.70
N VAL A 637 1.34 -18.52 6.67
CA VAL A 637 2.06 -18.35 7.95
C VAL A 637 2.05 -19.64 8.76
N ALA A 638 0.91 -20.35 8.84
CA ALA A 638 0.83 -21.64 9.52
C ALA A 638 1.78 -22.67 8.90
N ARG A 639 1.78 -22.79 7.58
CA ARG A 639 2.65 -23.73 6.85
C ARG A 639 4.12 -23.35 6.99
N TRP A 640 4.45 -22.08 6.78
CA TRP A 640 5.82 -21.58 7.00
C TRP A 640 6.30 -21.84 8.43
N TRP A 641 5.45 -21.61 9.43
CA TRP A 641 5.71 -21.89 10.85
C TRP A 641 5.92 -23.38 11.12
N ALA A 642 5.06 -24.25 10.60
CA ALA A 642 5.17 -25.69 10.78
C ALA A 642 6.42 -26.28 10.09
N SER A 643 6.89 -25.64 9.02
CA SER A 643 8.09 -26.04 8.27
C SER A 643 9.42 -25.74 8.98
N VAL A 644 9.39 -25.05 10.12
CA VAL A 644 10.59 -24.63 10.86
C VAL A 644 11.16 -25.83 11.64
N PRO A 645 12.47 -26.16 11.48
CA PRO A 645 13.06 -27.29 12.18
C PRO A 645 13.03 -27.12 13.70
N ARG A 646 12.74 -28.21 14.43
CA ARG A 646 12.59 -28.22 15.90
C ARG A 646 13.89 -27.97 16.66
N ASP A 647 15.05 -28.30 16.08
CA ASP A 647 16.36 -28.15 16.71
C ASP A 647 17.04 -26.79 16.42
N TYR A 648 16.38 -25.91 15.67
CA TYR A 648 16.90 -24.59 15.29
C TYR A 648 17.14 -23.65 16.49
N GLU A 649 16.57 -23.98 17.67
CA GLU A 649 16.83 -23.33 18.96
C GLU A 649 18.31 -23.34 19.40
N ARG A 650 19.20 -24.05 18.69
CA ARG A 650 20.64 -24.16 19.01
C ARG A 650 21.58 -23.44 18.04
N GLY A 651 21.08 -22.56 17.18
CA GLY A 651 21.92 -21.71 16.32
C GLY A 651 22.62 -22.44 15.16
N GLY A 652 22.05 -23.54 14.66
CA GLY A 652 22.58 -24.30 13.52
C GLY A 652 22.08 -23.80 12.16
N GLN A 653 22.99 -23.76 11.16
CA GLN A 653 22.61 -23.65 9.75
C GLN A 653 22.20 -25.03 9.19
N GLU A 654 21.35 -24.97 8.16
CA GLU A 654 20.76 -26.03 7.32
C GLU A 654 19.48 -26.73 7.81
N ALA A 655 18.61 -26.99 6.81
CA ALA A 655 17.35 -27.70 6.96
C ALA A 655 17.60 -29.18 7.25
N PRO A 656 16.70 -29.88 7.98
CA PRO A 656 16.83 -31.31 8.18
C PRO A 656 16.73 -32.03 6.84
N GLU A 657 17.75 -32.80 6.48
CA GLU A 657 17.71 -33.75 5.36
C GLU A 657 16.95 -35.05 5.72
N ASP A 658 16.48 -35.18 6.97
CA ASP A 658 15.76 -36.35 7.48
C ASP A 658 14.34 -36.44 6.88
N PRO A 659 14.03 -37.49 6.08
CA PRO A 659 12.72 -37.67 5.47
C PRO A 659 11.57 -37.78 6.47
N GLU A 660 11.78 -38.37 7.65
CA GLU A 660 10.71 -38.52 8.67
C GLU A 660 10.36 -37.16 9.30
N ALA A 661 11.37 -36.32 9.54
CA ALA A 661 11.18 -34.96 10.02
C ALA A 661 10.46 -34.07 8.99
N ILE A 662 10.77 -34.24 7.70
CA ILE A 662 10.10 -33.55 6.59
C ILE A 662 8.63 -33.98 6.52
N GLU A 663 8.35 -35.28 6.55
CA GLU A 663 6.98 -35.80 6.50
C GLU A 663 6.15 -35.32 7.70
N LEU A 664 6.74 -35.29 8.90
CA LEU A 664 6.10 -34.76 10.10
C LEU A 664 5.79 -33.26 9.97
N ALA A 665 6.74 -32.47 9.44
CA ALA A 665 6.53 -31.03 9.20
C ALA A 665 5.41 -30.78 8.18
N MET A 666 5.31 -31.60 7.13
CA MET A 666 4.21 -31.52 6.15
C MET A 666 2.85 -31.83 6.78
N ARG A 667 2.73 -32.90 7.56
CA ARG A 667 1.47 -33.23 8.27
C ARG A 667 1.04 -32.14 9.26
N LEU A 668 2.01 -31.51 9.93
CA LEU A 668 1.76 -30.36 10.81
C LEU A 668 1.29 -29.13 10.01
N ALA A 669 1.89 -28.89 8.85
CA ALA A 669 1.49 -27.80 7.96
C ALA A 669 0.05 -27.97 7.46
N ASP A 670 -0.35 -29.18 7.05
CA ASP A 670 -1.70 -29.48 6.57
C ASP A 670 -2.76 -29.35 7.69
N ALA A 671 -2.44 -29.81 8.91
CA ALA A 671 -3.32 -29.64 10.07
C ALA A 671 -3.47 -28.16 10.47
N ALA A 672 -2.38 -27.39 10.40
CA ALA A 672 -2.38 -25.96 10.69
C ALA A 672 -3.16 -25.16 9.62
N GLU A 673 -3.05 -25.54 8.35
CA GLU A 673 -3.84 -24.97 7.24
C GLU A 673 -5.34 -25.18 7.44
N ALA A 674 -5.77 -26.42 7.67
CA ALA A 674 -7.19 -26.73 7.87
C ALA A 674 -7.78 -25.94 9.04
N ARG A 675 -6.98 -25.69 10.08
CA ARG A 675 -7.37 -24.84 11.21
C ARG A 675 -7.41 -23.36 10.83
N ALA A 676 -6.38 -22.85 10.15
CA ALA A 676 -6.28 -21.47 9.72
C ALA A 676 -7.44 -21.05 8.80
N LEU A 677 -7.86 -21.93 7.90
CA LEU A 677 -9.04 -21.71 7.04
C LEU A 677 -10.32 -21.57 7.88
N ARG A 678 -10.57 -22.50 8.81
CA ARG A 678 -11.75 -22.42 9.69
C ARG A 678 -11.75 -21.16 10.55
N ASP A 679 -10.60 -20.80 11.11
CA ASP A 679 -10.46 -19.59 11.92
C ASP A 679 -10.68 -18.33 11.06
N CYS A 680 -10.17 -18.32 9.82
CA CYS A 680 -10.36 -17.18 8.91
C CYS A 680 -11.81 -17.04 8.43
N GLU A 681 -12.47 -18.13 8.04
CA GLU A 681 -13.87 -18.12 7.60
C GLU A 681 -14.81 -17.59 8.69
N GLN A 682 -14.53 -17.89 9.96
CA GLN A 682 -15.27 -17.35 11.11
C GLN A 682 -15.09 -15.83 11.30
N HIS A 683 -14.09 -15.23 10.65
CA HIS A 683 -13.69 -13.83 10.82
C HIS A 683 -13.62 -13.07 9.48
N ARG A 684 -14.16 -13.63 8.40
CA ARG A 684 -14.09 -13.04 7.05
C ARG A 684 -14.96 -11.79 6.90
N ASP A 685 -16.12 -11.78 7.57
CA ASP A 685 -17.10 -10.69 7.52
C ASP A 685 -16.85 -9.67 8.63
N ILE A 686 -15.82 -8.84 8.44
CA ILE A 686 -15.47 -7.75 9.36
C ILE A 686 -15.88 -6.40 8.75
N GLY A 687 -16.44 -5.52 9.60
CA GLY A 687 -16.93 -4.20 9.18
C GLY A 687 -15.80 -3.24 8.82
N TRP A 688 -15.97 -2.46 7.75
CA TRP A 688 -14.99 -1.45 7.33
C TRP A 688 -15.03 -0.25 8.26
N VAL A 689 -13.87 0.21 8.69
CA VAL A 689 -13.72 1.46 9.44
C VAL A 689 -13.14 2.51 8.50
N LEU A 690 -13.84 3.65 8.40
CA LEU A 690 -13.35 4.89 7.78
C LEU A 690 -12.06 5.35 8.48
N GLU A 691 -10.90 4.93 7.97
CA GLU A 691 -9.70 5.75 8.15
C GLU A 691 -9.68 6.78 7.03
N ASP A 692 -10.26 7.95 7.28
CA ASP A 692 -9.91 9.09 6.44
C ASP A 692 -8.47 9.51 6.79
N THR A 693 -7.53 9.07 5.96
CA THR A 693 -6.10 9.41 6.05
C THR A 693 -5.75 10.70 5.31
N THR A 694 -6.75 11.35 4.70
CA THR A 694 -6.56 12.58 3.92
C THR A 694 -6.78 13.85 4.69
N GLU A 695 -7.24 13.76 5.92
CA GLU A 695 -7.26 14.90 6.81
C GLU A 695 -5.83 15.28 7.22
N ARG A 696 -5.15 15.99 6.31
CA ARG A 696 -3.90 16.72 6.54
C ARG A 696 -4.08 17.88 7.49
N TYR A 697 -5.33 18.30 7.75
CA TYR A 697 -5.58 19.44 8.62
C TYR A 697 -4.95 19.15 9.98
N PRO A 698 -3.85 19.85 10.30
CA PRO A 698 -3.33 19.83 11.65
C PRO A 698 -4.49 20.22 12.55
N TYR A 699 -4.61 19.60 13.72
CA TYR A 699 -5.45 20.21 14.75
C TYR A 699 -4.88 21.60 15.01
N VAL A 700 -5.51 22.61 14.41
CA VAL A 700 -5.33 23.99 14.77
C VAL A 700 -6.26 24.21 15.97
N PRO A 701 -5.79 24.81 17.08
CA PRO A 701 -6.64 25.20 18.20
C PRO A 701 -7.71 26.23 17.79
N ARG A 702 -8.71 25.84 16.98
CA ARG A 702 -9.79 26.72 16.50
C ARG A 702 -10.88 26.88 17.54
N ASN A 703 -11.08 25.87 18.38
CA ASN A 703 -11.97 25.99 19.52
C ASN A 703 -11.21 26.71 20.63
N ILE A 704 -11.65 27.92 21.00
CA ILE A 704 -11.07 28.73 22.08
C ILE A 704 -11.67 28.43 23.46
N ASP A 705 -12.62 27.50 23.58
CA ASP A 705 -13.27 27.14 24.85
C ASP A 705 -12.28 26.65 25.91
N TRP A 706 -11.12 26.13 25.50
CA TRP A 706 -10.06 25.76 26.45
C TRP A 706 -9.59 26.97 27.26
N LYS A 707 -9.68 28.19 26.71
CA LYS A 707 -9.31 29.43 27.41
C LYS A 707 -10.15 29.66 28.65
N THR A 708 -11.39 29.19 28.70
CA THR A 708 -12.24 29.30 29.91
C THR A 708 -12.14 28.07 30.82
N LYS A 709 -11.58 26.97 30.31
CA LYS A 709 -11.43 25.69 31.03
C LYS A 709 -10.01 25.43 31.55
N LEU A 710 -9.06 26.30 31.24
CA LEU A 710 -7.69 26.24 31.73
C LEU A 710 -7.67 26.40 33.25
N ASP A 711 -7.10 25.43 33.95
CA ASP A 711 -7.06 25.39 35.41
C ASP A 711 -6.30 26.59 36.00
N ASP A 712 -6.83 27.18 37.08
CA ASP A 712 -6.24 28.35 37.74
C ASP A 712 -4.80 28.11 38.20
N TRP A 713 -4.48 26.88 38.62
CA TRP A 713 -3.12 26.54 39.04
C TRP A 713 -2.13 26.57 37.87
N ILE A 714 -2.53 26.22 36.65
CA ILE A 714 -1.67 26.31 35.45
C ILE A 714 -1.50 27.77 35.04
N ARG A 715 -2.55 28.58 35.17
CA ARG A 715 -2.47 30.03 34.88
C ARG A 715 -1.46 30.73 35.77
N ALA A 716 -1.43 30.35 37.05
CA ALA A 716 -0.57 30.95 38.08
C ALA A 716 0.91 30.59 37.92
N GLU A 717 1.24 29.51 37.22
CA GLU A 717 2.65 29.14 36.98
C GLU A 717 3.30 30.00 35.88
N GLU A 718 4.61 30.17 35.99
CA GLU A 718 5.41 31.00 35.08
C GLU A 718 6.57 30.20 34.49
N MET A 719 6.74 30.31 33.17
CA MET A 719 7.96 29.86 32.51
C MET A 719 9.04 30.92 32.67
N THR A 720 10.28 30.50 32.91
CA THR A 720 11.40 31.40 33.18
C THR A 720 12.65 31.01 32.42
N SER A 721 13.67 31.87 32.43
CA SER A 721 14.99 31.54 31.87
C SER A 721 15.66 30.33 32.52
N GLU A 722 15.28 29.95 33.75
CA GLU A 722 15.77 28.73 34.39
C GLU A 722 15.19 27.47 33.71
N HIS A 723 13.94 27.52 33.26
CA HIS A 723 13.33 26.45 32.45
C HIS A 723 14.06 26.31 31.11
N GLU A 724 14.32 27.43 30.45
CA GLU A 724 15.09 27.48 29.19
C GLU A 724 16.50 26.89 29.34
N ALA A 725 17.18 27.19 30.44
CA ALA A 725 18.51 26.66 30.73
C ALA A 725 18.47 25.15 31.00
N LEU A 726 17.51 24.68 31.79
CA LEU A 726 17.36 23.26 32.11
C LEU A 726 17.00 22.43 30.88
N ALA A 727 16.08 22.93 30.03
CA ALA A 727 15.64 22.23 28.83
C ALA A 727 16.77 21.97 27.83
N LYS A 728 17.86 22.75 27.88
CA LYS A 728 19.04 22.61 27.01
C LYS A 728 20.16 21.77 27.62
N LYS A 729 20.07 21.43 28.90
CA LYS A 729 21.10 20.66 29.59
C LYS A 729 21.04 19.19 29.14
N ALA A 730 22.18 18.63 28.72
CA ALA A 730 22.26 17.23 28.35
C ALA A 730 22.46 16.35 29.60
N TYR A 731 21.73 15.24 29.67
CA TYR A 731 21.87 14.24 30.72
C TYR A 731 22.15 12.87 30.11
N ALA A 732 22.90 12.06 30.84
CA ALA A 732 23.05 10.66 30.49
C ALA A 732 21.83 9.87 30.96
N GLN A 733 21.21 9.17 30.02
CA GLN A 733 19.92 8.50 30.19
C GLN A 733 20.04 6.97 30.07
N GLY A 734 21.27 6.45 30.05
CA GLY A 734 21.59 5.03 29.95
C GLY A 734 22.54 4.73 28.80
N TYR A 735 22.49 3.49 28.28
CA TYR A 735 23.28 3.05 27.13
C TYR A 735 22.39 2.73 25.95
N PHE A 736 22.73 3.07 24.72
CA PHE A 736 22.00 2.56 23.55
C PHE A 736 21.82 1.03 23.58
N ALA A 737 20.77 0.53 22.92
CA ALA A 737 20.47 -0.90 22.88
C ALA A 737 21.69 -1.73 22.40
N PRO A 738 21.90 -2.98 22.89
CA PRO A 738 23.08 -3.78 22.58
C PRO A 738 23.34 -4.05 21.09
N ARG A 739 22.30 -3.90 20.25
CA ARG A 739 22.39 -4.02 18.78
C ARG A 739 23.23 -2.92 18.10
N CYS A 740 23.60 -1.89 18.84
CA CYS A 740 24.29 -0.72 18.31
C CYS A 740 25.81 -0.91 18.42
N ALA A 741 26.52 -0.70 17.31
CA ALA A 741 27.98 -0.75 17.28
C ALA A 741 28.55 0.66 17.51
N PHE A 742 29.52 0.78 18.43
CA PHE A 742 30.14 2.05 18.78
C PHE A 742 31.66 1.99 18.65
N PRO A 743 32.33 3.07 18.21
CA PRO A 743 33.79 3.16 18.30
C PRO A 743 34.25 3.06 19.75
N GLY A 744 35.36 2.38 20.02
CA GLY A 744 35.92 2.23 21.37
C GLY A 744 36.53 3.51 21.96
N ASP A 745 36.71 4.55 21.13
CA ASP A 745 37.70 5.61 21.37
C ASP A 745 37.08 6.95 21.80
N SER A 746 35.91 6.94 22.45
CA SER A 746 35.32 8.18 22.97
C SER A 746 36.02 8.64 24.25
N PRO A 747 36.25 9.96 24.43
CA PRO A 747 36.76 10.49 25.69
C PRO A 747 35.76 10.26 26.82
N GLU A 748 36.26 10.20 28.05
CA GLU A 748 35.45 10.15 29.27
C GLU A 748 34.55 11.41 29.34
N PRO A 749 33.25 11.25 29.66
CA PRO A 749 32.35 12.39 29.76
C PRO A 749 32.68 13.30 30.95
N GLU A 750 32.29 14.57 30.85
CA GLU A 750 32.51 15.55 31.94
C GLU A 750 31.81 15.15 33.25
N THR A 751 30.70 14.41 33.16
CA THR A 751 29.97 13.87 34.29
C THR A 751 29.90 12.35 34.19
N VAL A 752 30.44 11.67 35.21
CA VAL A 752 30.42 10.20 35.33
C VAL A 752 29.52 9.81 36.49
N GLU A 753 28.38 9.19 36.17
CA GLU A 753 27.43 8.68 37.16
C GLU A 753 27.83 7.30 37.69
N PRO A 754 27.45 6.92 38.92
CA PRO A 754 27.83 5.63 39.52
C PRO A 754 27.45 4.40 38.67
N TRP A 755 26.38 4.49 37.88
CA TRP A 755 25.92 3.43 37.00
C TRP A 755 26.76 3.28 35.73
N MET A 756 27.55 4.29 35.37
CA MET A 756 28.40 4.26 34.19
C MET A 756 29.65 3.40 34.39
N ILE A 757 30.03 3.16 35.65
CA ILE A 757 31.27 2.50 36.02
C ILE A 757 31.03 1.24 36.87
N ASN A 758 32.01 0.35 36.88
CA ASN A 758 32.02 -0.77 37.81
C ASN A 758 32.57 -0.30 39.17
N GLN A 759 31.73 -0.34 40.22
CA GLN A 759 32.08 0.20 41.55
C GLN A 759 33.35 -0.40 42.19
N GLY A 760 33.79 -1.59 41.75
CA GLY A 760 35.03 -2.21 42.22
C GLY A 760 36.29 -1.87 41.42
N THR A 761 36.16 -1.45 40.15
CA THR A 761 37.32 -1.25 39.25
C THR A 761 37.46 0.17 38.72
N GLY A 762 36.43 1.01 38.87
CA GLY A 762 36.38 2.36 38.29
C GLY A 762 36.33 2.39 36.76
N ARG A 763 36.32 1.22 36.10
CA ARG A 763 36.27 1.13 34.65
C ARG A 763 34.84 1.31 34.11
N PRO A 764 34.67 1.93 32.93
CA PRO A 764 33.37 2.03 32.28
C PRO A 764 32.71 0.65 32.09
N ARG A 765 31.39 0.57 32.28
CA ARG A 765 30.61 -0.67 32.03
C ARG A 765 30.40 -0.93 30.53
N GLN A 766 30.38 0.12 29.71
CA GLN A 766 30.30 0.10 28.24
C GLN A 766 31.19 1.23 27.69
N PRO A 767 31.61 1.19 26.41
CA PRO A 767 32.30 2.32 25.78
C PRO A 767 31.58 3.65 26.03
N TRP A 768 32.31 4.73 26.26
CA TRP A 768 31.71 6.05 26.53
C TRP A 768 30.82 6.54 25.37
N SER A 769 31.15 6.12 24.16
CA SER A 769 30.36 6.30 22.93
C SER A 769 28.97 5.64 22.99
N ALA A 770 28.79 4.61 23.80
CA ALA A 770 27.51 3.90 23.94
C ALA A 770 26.52 4.62 24.85
N ILE A 771 26.92 5.69 25.54
CA ILE A 771 26.01 6.44 26.43
C ILE A 771 24.95 7.16 25.59
N TYR A 772 23.69 6.93 25.94
CA TYR A 772 22.55 7.65 25.40
C TYR A 772 22.39 8.97 26.15
N TRP A 773 22.67 10.07 25.46
CA TRP A 773 22.47 11.43 25.95
C TRP A 773 21.21 12.04 25.33
N SER A 774 20.38 12.64 26.18
CA SER A 774 19.25 13.46 25.75
C SER A 774 19.05 14.64 26.71
N ASN A 775 18.43 15.71 26.22
CA ASN A 775 17.94 16.77 27.09
C ASN A 775 16.57 16.38 27.71
N PRO A 776 16.09 17.10 28.75
CA PRO A 776 14.82 16.77 29.40
C PRO A 776 13.63 16.74 28.47
N GLY A 777 13.54 17.70 27.54
CA GLY A 777 12.41 17.81 26.63
C GLY A 777 12.36 16.69 25.61
N GLU A 778 13.50 16.30 25.03
CA GLU A 778 13.64 15.15 24.14
C GLU A 778 13.23 13.85 24.87
N HIS A 779 13.72 13.67 26.10
CA HIS A 779 13.41 12.48 26.91
C HIS A 779 11.91 12.35 27.19
N ILE A 780 11.30 13.45 27.65
CA ILE A 780 9.88 13.51 28.00
C ILE A 780 9.03 13.37 26.74
N TYR A 781 9.39 14.03 25.64
CA TYR A 781 8.65 13.92 24.39
C TYR A 781 8.69 12.51 23.82
N ALA A 782 9.88 11.92 23.71
CA ALA A 782 10.06 10.55 23.22
C ALA A 782 9.30 9.53 24.10
N GLY A 783 9.42 9.66 25.42
CA GLY A 783 8.85 8.69 26.37
C GLY A 783 7.35 8.84 26.65
N ILE A 784 6.81 10.07 26.57
CA ILE A 784 5.42 10.36 26.98
C ILE A 784 4.53 10.77 25.81
N CYS A 785 5.02 11.64 24.90
CA CYS A 785 4.18 12.28 23.89
C CYS A 785 4.17 11.53 22.54
N SER A 786 5.31 10.96 22.14
CA SER A 786 5.54 10.50 20.76
C SER A 786 4.65 9.33 20.31
N ASN A 787 4.09 8.55 21.25
CA ASN A 787 3.20 7.42 20.92
C ASN A 787 1.94 7.88 20.18
N CYS A 788 1.34 8.99 20.60
CA CYS A 788 0.17 9.56 19.95
C CYS A 788 0.58 10.58 18.88
N HIS A 789 1.55 11.46 19.19
CA HIS A 789 1.86 12.61 18.35
C HIS A 789 2.93 12.33 17.27
N GLY A 790 3.58 11.17 17.31
CA GLY A 790 4.66 10.78 16.40
C GLY A 790 6.01 11.34 16.83
N ILE A 791 7.08 10.70 16.38
CA ILE A 791 8.46 11.19 16.62
C ILE A 791 8.74 12.52 15.91
N TYR A 792 7.95 12.84 14.88
CA TYR A 792 7.96 14.09 14.14
C TYR A 792 6.95 15.13 14.66
N GLY A 793 6.05 14.75 15.57
CA GLY A 793 5.00 15.66 16.07
C GLY A 793 3.94 16.00 15.04
N ASP A 794 3.70 15.13 14.06
CA ASP A 794 2.75 15.31 12.95
C ASP A 794 1.37 14.69 13.22
N ALA A 795 1.21 13.99 14.35
CA ALA A 795 0.01 13.23 14.71
C ALA A 795 -0.40 12.15 13.69
N GLN A 796 0.56 11.61 12.93
CA GLN A 796 0.30 10.59 11.91
C GLN A 796 0.52 9.16 12.38
N THR A 797 0.58 8.92 13.70
CA THR A 797 0.79 7.57 14.23
C THR A 797 -0.45 6.68 14.06
N GLY A 798 -0.24 5.36 14.06
CA GLY A 798 -1.35 4.41 14.09
C GLY A 798 -2.28 4.62 15.29
N ALA A 799 -1.75 5.05 16.43
CA ALA A 799 -2.55 5.40 17.61
C ALA A 799 -3.45 6.63 17.37
N ALA A 800 -2.92 7.68 16.75
CA ALA A 800 -3.72 8.85 16.38
C ALA A 800 -4.83 8.50 15.39
N ARG A 801 -4.52 7.66 14.41
CA ARG A 801 -5.48 7.19 13.38
C ARG A 801 -6.57 6.33 14.00
N ALA A 802 -6.21 5.38 14.83
CA ALA A 802 -7.16 4.57 15.58
C ALA A 802 -8.08 5.44 16.47
N LEU A 803 -7.55 6.50 17.08
CA LEU A 803 -8.31 7.37 17.98
C LEU A 803 -9.36 8.14 17.18
N ARG A 804 -8.96 8.68 16.04
CA ARG A 804 -9.84 9.38 15.11
C ARG A 804 -10.93 8.47 14.58
N ALA A 805 -10.56 7.27 14.16
CA ALA A 805 -11.48 6.30 13.59
C ALA A 805 -12.51 5.78 14.62
N THR A 806 -12.12 5.62 15.89
CA THR A 806 -13.00 5.07 16.95
C THR A 806 -13.86 6.10 17.68
N SER A 807 -13.42 7.35 17.74
CA SER A 807 -14.08 8.37 18.58
C SER A 807 -14.33 9.71 17.88
N GLY A 808 -13.82 9.87 16.66
CA GLY A 808 -13.74 11.16 15.97
C GLY A 808 -12.72 12.12 16.58
N ALA A 809 -12.07 11.78 17.70
CA ALA A 809 -11.11 12.65 18.36
C ALA A 809 -9.79 12.71 17.60
N ARG A 810 -9.22 13.90 17.51
CA ARG A 810 -8.00 14.15 16.76
C ARG A 810 -6.84 14.33 17.71
N VAL A 811 -5.70 13.73 17.37
CA VAL A 811 -4.44 14.01 18.04
C VAL A 811 -3.85 15.28 17.44
N ALA A 812 -3.28 16.14 18.29
CA ALA A 812 -2.72 17.40 17.83
C ALA A 812 -1.42 17.20 17.05
N SER A 813 -1.35 17.70 15.81
CA SER A 813 -0.06 17.94 15.16
C SER A 813 0.59 19.12 15.89
N PHE A 814 1.76 18.90 16.48
CA PHE A 814 2.49 19.97 17.15
C PHE A 814 3.17 20.86 16.12
N VAL A 815 3.89 20.27 15.16
CA VAL A 815 4.68 21.03 14.19
C VAL A 815 3.78 21.90 13.31
N ASP A 816 2.85 21.31 12.57
CA ASP A 816 2.00 22.08 11.65
C ASP A 816 0.71 22.62 12.31
N GLY A 817 0.37 22.14 13.52
CA GLY A 817 -0.84 22.52 14.24
C GLY A 817 -0.58 23.53 15.35
N LEU A 818 0.04 23.13 16.46
CA LEU A 818 0.30 24.05 17.58
C LEU A 818 1.21 25.22 17.15
N PHE A 819 2.29 24.93 16.42
CA PHE A 819 3.25 25.94 15.96
C PHE A 819 2.91 26.51 14.58
N GLY A 820 1.93 25.99 13.86
CA GLY A 820 1.57 26.48 12.52
C GLY A 820 2.37 25.83 11.39
N PRO A 821 1.83 25.85 10.16
CA PRO A 821 2.39 25.09 9.06
C PRO A 821 3.79 25.57 8.70
N ARG A 822 4.63 24.69 8.13
CA ARG A 822 6.00 25.05 7.73
C ARG A 822 6.13 26.30 6.84
N TRP A 823 5.11 26.61 6.04
CA TRP A 823 5.07 27.80 5.18
C TRP A 823 4.60 29.08 5.90
N ALA A 824 4.03 28.96 7.11
CA ALA A 824 3.72 30.08 8.02
C ALA A 824 4.07 29.71 9.48
N PRO A 825 5.37 29.63 9.83
CA PRO A 825 5.80 29.22 11.16
C PRO A 825 5.31 30.20 12.24
N ASN A 826 4.89 29.66 13.37
CA ASN A 826 4.36 30.35 14.56
C ASN A 826 3.00 31.02 14.37
N GLU A 827 2.34 30.91 13.21
CA GLU A 827 1.06 31.57 12.94
C GLU A 827 0.01 31.22 14.01
N ASN A 828 -0.10 29.94 14.38
CA ASN A 828 -1.09 29.48 15.35
C ASN A 828 -0.75 29.87 16.80
N LEU A 829 0.46 30.37 17.09
CA LEU A 829 0.81 30.87 18.42
C LEU A 829 0.08 32.18 18.77
N ALA A 830 -0.36 32.94 17.77
CA ALA A 830 -1.11 34.19 17.96
C ALA A 830 -2.44 33.97 18.71
N THR A 831 -2.98 32.74 18.70
CA THR A 831 -4.19 32.39 19.46
C THR A 831 -3.98 32.44 20.98
N PHE A 832 -2.73 32.29 21.44
CA PHE A 832 -2.36 32.27 22.86
C PHE A 832 -1.88 33.63 23.38
N HIS A 833 -1.32 34.45 22.49
CA HIS A 833 -0.69 35.72 22.84
C HIS A 833 -0.77 36.74 21.70
N GLY A 834 -1.08 37.99 22.03
CA GLY A 834 -1.13 39.09 21.07
C GLY A 834 -2.56 39.52 20.71
N PRO A 835 -2.73 40.36 19.67
CA PRO A 835 -4.03 40.98 19.33
C PRO A 835 -5.14 39.96 19.08
N ASP A 836 -4.79 38.80 18.51
CA ASP A 836 -5.72 37.72 18.18
C ASP A 836 -6.12 36.87 19.41
N ALA A 837 -5.43 37.04 20.55
CA ALA A 837 -5.75 36.34 21.79
C ALA A 837 -6.97 36.93 22.52
N GLY A 838 -7.29 38.21 22.25
CA GLY A 838 -8.44 38.90 22.85
C GLY A 838 -8.27 39.19 24.34
N GLU A 839 -9.39 39.19 25.09
CA GLU A 839 -9.40 39.44 26.55
C GLU A 839 -8.76 38.32 27.39
N ASP A 840 -8.48 37.17 26.77
CA ASP A 840 -7.91 35.96 27.38
C ASP A 840 -6.43 35.76 26.98
N ASP A 841 -5.65 36.83 26.80
CA ASP A 841 -4.21 36.75 26.53
C ASP A 841 -3.46 36.06 27.69
N LEU A 842 -2.81 34.93 27.39
CA LEU A 842 -2.08 34.13 28.38
C LEU A 842 -0.60 34.49 28.46
N GLY A 843 -0.18 35.52 27.72
CA GLY A 843 1.21 35.94 27.58
C GLY A 843 1.99 35.02 26.64
N PRO A 844 3.29 35.32 26.43
CA PRO A 844 4.16 34.60 25.49
C PRO A 844 4.28 33.09 25.80
N ASP A 845 3.98 32.67 27.03
CA ASP A 845 4.04 31.27 27.47
C ASP A 845 2.70 30.54 27.33
N GLY A 846 1.66 31.19 26.78
CA GLY A 846 0.31 30.66 26.72
C GLY A 846 0.20 29.31 26.00
N ALA A 847 1.01 29.09 24.97
CA ALA A 847 1.06 27.81 24.26
C ALA A 847 1.66 26.68 25.12
N ALA A 848 2.65 26.98 25.98
CA ALA A 848 3.21 26.02 26.93
C ALA A 848 2.17 25.65 28.00
N LYS A 849 1.45 26.65 28.53
CA LYS A 849 0.36 26.45 29.49
C LYS A 849 -0.77 25.60 28.91
N TYR A 850 -1.13 25.87 27.67
CA TYR A 850 -2.11 25.04 26.93
C TYR A 850 -1.64 23.60 26.76
N LEU A 851 -0.37 23.38 26.40
CA LEU A 851 0.18 22.03 26.28
C LEU A 851 0.12 21.28 27.61
N VAL A 852 0.53 21.92 28.72
CA VAL A 852 0.46 21.32 30.06
C VAL A 852 -0.98 20.93 30.38
N TRP A 853 -1.93 21.85 30.20
CA TRP A 853 -3.34 21.60 30.45
C TRP A 853 -3.90 20.45 29.62
N MET A 854 -3.61 20.43 28.32
CA MET A 854 -3.98 19.33 27.43
C MET A 854 -3.44 18.00 27.97
N ALA A 855 -2.15 17.98 28.32
CA ALA A 855 -1.45 16.77 28.72
C ALA A 855 -1.75 16.31 30.16
N THR A 856 -2.37 17.15 31.00
CA THR A 856 -2.86 16.80 32.33
C THR A 856 -4.35 16.43 32.36
N GLY A 857 -4.97 16.21 31.21
CA GLY A 857 -6.39 15.80 31.11
C GLY A 857 -7.38 16.96 30.97
N GLY A 858 -6.92 18.14 30.55
CA GLY A 858 -7.80 19.27 30.24
C GLY A 858 -8.77 19.00 29.10
N THR A 859 -8.36 18.17 28.13
CA THR A 859 -9.23 17.73 27.03
C THR A 859 -10.10 16.54 27.45
N THR A 860 -11.41 16.76 27.54
CA THR A 860 -12.39 15.69 27.70
C THR A 860 -12.87 15.20 26.34
N VAL A 861 -12.57 13.95 26.02
CA VAL A 861 -13.16 13.25 24.87
C VAL A 861 -14.12 12.21 25.43
N SER A 862 -15.36 12.18 24.93
CA SER A 862 -16.28 11.07 25.21
C SER A 862 -15.93 9.94 24.28
N PHE A 863 -15.41 8.86 24.83
CA PHE A 863 -15.16 7.63 24.09
C PHE A 863 -16.42 6.78 24.07
N GLY A 864 -16.85 6.36 22.89
CA GLY A 864 -18.02 5.52 22.72
C GLY A 864 -19.34 6.24 22.97
N ARG A 865 -19.94 6.79 21.92
CA ARG A 865 -21.33 7.28 21.97
C ARG A 865 -22.31 6.10 22.02
N THR A 866 -21.86 4.92 21.60
CA THR A 866 -22.58 3.65 21.74
C THR A 866 -21.77 2.61 22.54
N PRO A 867 -22.43 1.59 23.12
CA PRO A 867 -21.75 0.47 23.78
C PRO A 867 -20.75 -0.28 22.87
N GLU A 868 -20.98 -0.29 21.56
CA GLU A 868 -20.09 -0.89 20.57
C GLU A 868 -18.80 -0.06 20.38
N GLU A 869 -18.92 1.25 20.21
CA GLU A 869 -17.78 2.17 20.09
C GLU A 869 -16.94 2.22 21.39
N GLU A 870 -17.58 2.11 22.56
CA GLU A 870 -16.90 2.06 23.86
C GLU A 870 -16.04 0.79 23.98
N ARG A 871 -16.61 -0.35 23.59
CA ARG A 871 -15.93 -1.66 23.60
C ARG A 871 -14.76 -1.70 22.62
N THR A 872 -14.97 -1.11 21.45
CA THR A 872 -13.98 -0.93 20.40
C THR A 872 -12.76 -0.17 20.87
N PHE A 873 -12.99 1.01 21.46
CA PHE A 873 -11.91 1.85 21.94
C PHE A 873 -11.09 1.13 23.02
N PHE A 874 -11.75 0.47 23.97
CA PHE A 874 -11.09 -0.28 25.03
C PHE A 874 -10.19 -1.39 24.45
N ASN A 875 -10.67 -2.13 23.45
CA ASN A 875 -9.90 -3.20 22.82
C ASN A 875 -8.70 -2.71 22.01
N VAL A 876 -8.77 -1.54 21.38
CA VAL A 876 -7.65 -1.00 20.60
C VAL A 876 -6.63 -0.30 21.50
N PHE A 877 -7.08 0.49 22.48
CA PHE A 877 -6.20 1.41 23.22
C PHE A 877 -5.66 0.87 24.52
N VAL A 878 -6.46 0.07 25.23
CA VAL A 878 -6.10 -0.49 26.54
C VAL A 878 -5.35 -1.80 26.37
N ASN A 879 -5.84 -2.67 25.48
CA ASN A 879 -5.22 -3.97 25.27
C ASN A 879 -3.89 -3.88 24.50
N ASN A 880 -3.79 -3.05 23.45
CA ASN A 880 -2.53 -2.87 22.72
C ASN A 880 -1.52 -1.95 23.45
N ARG A 881 -1.77 -1.60 24.72
CA ARG A 881 -0.92 -0.72 25.55
C ARG A 881 -0.64 0.66 24.92
N ILE A 882 -1.59 1.17 24.13
CA ILE A 882 -1.48 2.48 23.47
C ILE A 882 -1.72 3.62 24.49
N VAL A 883 -2.57 3.39 25.50
CA VAL A 883 -2.72 4.28 26.66
C VAL A 883 -2.06 3.64 27.87
N THR A 884 -0.92 4.16 28.27
CA THR A 884 -0.08 3.64 29.36
C THR A 884 -0.45 4.15 30.75
N ALA A 885 -1.48 5.01 30.87
CA ALA A 885 -1.75 5.78 32.08
C ALA A 885 -3.10 5.47 32.77
N VAL A 886 -3.88 4.48 32.32
CA VAL A 886 -5.16 4.14 32.97
C VAL A 886 -4.97 2.92 33.87
N PRO A 887 -5.32 3.01 35.16
CA PRO A 887 -5.45 1.85 36.00
C PRO A 887 -6.60 0.97 35.51
N ILE A 888 -6.30 -0.25 35.06
CA ILE A 888 -7.29 -1.25 34.59
C ILE A 888 -7.58 -2.27 35.71
N PRO A 889 -8.68 -2.13 36.47
CA PRO A 889 -9.18 -3.17 37.38
C PRO A 889 -9.22 -4.56 36.75
N LEU A 890 -9.10 -5.59 37.58
CA LEU A 890 -9.15 -7.00 37.16
C LEU A 890 -10.52 -7.42 36.60
N ASP A 891 -11.57 -6.62 36.81
CA ASP A 891 -12.90 -6.83 36.24
C ASP A 891 -13.28 -5.76 35.20
N LEU A 892 -13.92 -6.22 34.12
CA LEU A 892 -14.24 -5.42 32.94
C LEU A 892 -15.21 -4.26 33.25
N GLU A 893 -16.15 -4.44 34.18
CA GLU A 893 -17.14 -3.40 34.50
C GLU A 893 -16.54 -2.26 35.33
N THR A 894 -15.67 -2.55 36.29
CA THR A 894 -14.94 -1.53 37.04
C THR A 894 -13.91 -0.83 36.14
N ALA A 895 -13.30 -1.54 35.19
CA ALA A 895 -12.43 -0.95 34.19
C ALA A 895 -13.18 0.00 33.24
N LYS A 896 -14.37 -0.39 32.75
CA LYS A 896 -15.27 0.50 32.01
C LYS A 896 -15.67 1.72 32.83
N ALA A 897 -16.00 1.55 34.11
CA ALA A 897 -16.38 2.67 34.98
C ALA A 897 -15.21 3.62 35.31
N ALA A 898 -13.99 3.11 35.48
CA ALA A 898 -12.78 3.91 35.61
C ALA A 898 -12.48 4.66 34.31
N PHE A 899 -12.65 3.99 33.17
CA PHE A 899 -12.45 4.54 31.84
C PHE A 899 -13.45 5.65 31.48
N ARG A 900 -14.75 5.47 31.75
CA ARG A 900 -15.79 6.52 31.57
C ARG A 900 -15.51 7.81 32.34
N ARG A 901 -14.68 7.73 33.39
CA ARG A 901 -14.24 8.87 34.21
C ARG A 901 -12.85 9.37 33.83
N SER A 902 -12.15 8.67 32.93
CA SER A 902 -10.77 8.96 32.57
C SER A 902 -10.67 10.16 31.63
N ARG A 903 -9.55 10.88 31.73
CA ARG A 903 -9.18 12.03 30.88
C ARG A 903 -7.85 11.71 30.22
N ALA A 904 -7.52 12.36 29.11
CA ALA A 904 -6.22 12.20 28.45
C ALA A 904 -5.10 12.82 29.32
N ASN A 905 -4.59 12.08 30.31
CA ASN A 905 -3.59 12.56 31.27
C ASN A 905 -2.22 11.90 31.04
N MET A 906 -1.54 12.32 29.97
CA MET A 906 -0.24 11.78 29.58
C MET A 906 0.88 12.17 30.57
N LEU A 907 0.82 13.37 31.14
CA LEU A 907 1.75 13.80 32.18
C LEU A 907 1.51 13.15 33.55
N GLY A 908 0.51 12.27 33.67
CA GLY A 908 0.40 11.36 34.81
C GLY A 908 1.67 10.52 35.00
N VAL A 909 2.38 10.18 33.92
CA VAL A 909 3.68 9.51 33.98
C VAL A 909 4.75 10.38 34.65
N ALA A 910 4.81 11.67 34.29
CA ALA A 910 5.74 12.62 34.93
C ALA A 910 5.41 12.81 36.41
N ARG A 911 4.12 12.84 36.76
CA ARG A 911 3.67 12.90 38.15
C ARG A 911 4.20 11.72 38.97
N ALA A 912 4.05 10.50 38.45
CA ALA A 912 4.54 9.30 39.11
C ALA A 912 6.08 9.30 39.25
N ALA A 913 6.79 9.70 38.20
CA ALA A 913 8.26 9.82 38.25
C ALA A 913 8.71 10.82 39.33
N CYS A 914 8.04 11.96 39.45
CA CYS A 914 8.36 12.94 40.49
C CYS A 914 7.99 12.46 41.90
N ASP A 915 6.96 11.63 42.06
CA ASP A 915 6.62 11.03 43.35
C ASP A 915 7.67 10.01 43.84
N GLU A 916 8.26 9.26 42.90
CA GLU A 916 9.43 8.40 43.19
C GLU A 916 10.66 9.23 43.59
N ILE A 917 10.92 10.36 42.90
CA ILE A 917 11.98 11.31 43.29
C ILE A 917 11.74 11.90 44.68
N ARG A 918 10.48 12.21 45.01
CA ARG A 918 10.08 12.75 46.33
C ARG A 918 10.40 11.78 47.45
N THR A 919 9.96 10.53 47.31
CA THR A 919 10.08 9.50 48.36
C THR A 919 11.48 8.91 48.46
N ASP A 920 12.38 9.23 47.53
CA ASP A 920 13.71 8.64 47.42
C ASP A 920 13.65 7.10 47.42
N ALA A 921 12.51 6.54 46.97
CA ALA A 921 12.24 5.12 47.10
C ALA A 921 13.15 4.28 46.19
N HIS A 922 13.76 4.89 45.16
CA HIS A 922 14.60 4.24 44.15
C HIS A 922 13.96 2.94 43.61
N ARG A 923 12.61 2.82 43.65
CA ARG A 923 11.87 1.61 43.26
C ARG A 923 11.62 1.56 41.76
N TYR A 924 12.57 2.07 40.98
CA TYR A 924 12.65 1.79 39.57
C TYR A 924 13.04 0.31 39.37
N GLY A 925 12.08 -0.61 39.58
CA GLY A 925 12.25 -2.06 39.33
C GLY A 925 12.00 -3.02 40.50
N ALA A 926 11.54 -2.57 41.68
CA ALA A 926 11.06 -3.50 42.70
C ALA A 926 9.66 -4.03 42.30
N ARG A 927 9.40 -5.34 42.46
CA ARG A 927 8.08 -5.96 42.24
C ARG A 927 7.01 -5.18 42.98
N TYR A 928 6.30 -4.36 42.23
CA TYR A 928 5.11 -3.64 42.63
C TYR A 928 4.01 -4.68 42.87
N ASP A 929 3.32 -4.60 44.01
CA ASP A 929 2.17 -5.46 44.29
C ASP A 929 1.06 -5.09 43.31
N ALA A 930 0.90 -5.92 42.28
CA ALA A 930 -0.02 -5.73 41.17
C ALA A 930 -1.50 -5.64 41.61
N ALA A 931 -1.80 -5.89 42.88
CA ALA A 931 -3.14 -5.78 43.44
C ALA A 931 -3.58 -4.34 43.79
N VAL A 932 -2.67 -3.36 43.93
CA VAL A 932 -3.01 -2.05 44.54
C VAL A 932 -2.98 -0.86 43.58
N ALA A 933 -2.25 -0.92 42.46
CA ALA A 933 -2.42 0.05 41.38
C ALA A 933 -2.40 -0.70 40.06
N SER A 934 -3.55 -0.77 39.42
CA SER A 934 -3.69 -1.37 38.11
C SER A 934 -2.91 -0.56 37.08
N GLY A 935 -2.33 -1.25 36.10
CA GLY A 935 -1.37 -0.67 35.15
C GLY A 935 -0.01 -1.36 35.31
N ASN A 936 0.24 -2.38 34.49
CA ASN A 936 1.47 -3.15 34.55
C ASN A 936 2.67 -2.31 34.05
N TRP A 937 3.25 -1.54 34.96
CA TRP A 937 4.40 -0.65 34.79
C TRP A 937 5.69 -1.39 34.40
N SER A 938 5.72 -2.72 34.55
CA SER A 938 6.90 -3.52 34.21
C SER A 938 7.32 -3.33 32.75
N SER A 939 6.45 -3.33 31.74
CA SER A 939 6.98 -3.27 30.36
C SER A 939 7.43 -1.90 29.87
N ILE A 940 7.10 -0.79 30.56
CA ILE A 940 7.43 0.57 30.11
C ILE A 940 8.84 0.95 30.58
N LEU A 941 9.28 0.44 31.74
CA LEU A 941 10.62 0.68 32.27
C LEU A 941 11.45 -0.61 32.48
N SER A 942 10.85 -1.79 32.67
CA SER A 942 11.57 -3.02 33.05
C SER A 942 12.28 -3.75 31.92
N SER A 943 12.03 -3.40 30.65
CA SER A 943 12.83 -3.93 29.54
C SER A 943 14.03 -3.04 29.19
N VAL A 944 14.13 -1.83 29.76
CA VAL A 944 15.11 -0.85 29.27
C VAL A 944 15.91 -0.13 30.37
N VAL A 945 15.42 0.11 31.59
CA VAL A 945 16.15 1.03 32.50
C VAL A 945 16.41 0.44 33.89
N PRO A 946 17.68 0.10 34.23
CA PRO A 946 18.15 -0.04 35.61
C PRO A 946 17.76 1.17 36.47
N PRO A 947 17.56 1.01 37.80
CA PRO A 947 16.93 1.98 38.71
C PRO A 947 17.53 3.39 38.82
N GLU A 948 18.61 3.64 38.09
CA GLU A 948 19.62 4.67 38.28
C GLU A 948 19.73 5.61 37.07
N PHE A 949 19.14 5.30 35.92
CA PHE A 949 19.25 6.16 34.73
C PHE A 949 18.22 7.30 34.77
N GLY A 950 18.63 8.49 34.33
CA GLY A 950 17.74 9.66 34.24
C GLY A 950 17.30 10.27 35.57
N VAL A 951 17.67 9.68 36.72
CA VAL A 951 17.37 10.21 38.05
C VAL A 951 17.89 11.66 38.25
N PRO A 952 19.12 12.03 37.84
CA PRO A 952 19.58 13.42 37.95
C PRO A 952 18.71 14.39 37.14
N MET A 953 18.27 13.99 35.95
CA MET A 953 17.39 14.78 35.11
C MET A 953 16.03 14.98 35.78
N TRP A 954 15.37 13.90 36.22
CA TRP A 954 14.08 13.98 36.90
C TRP A 954 14.17 14.78 38.20
N ARG A 955 15.25 14.63 38.98
CA ARG A 955 15.48 15.45 40.17
C ARG A 955 15.50 16.93 39.84
N ASP A 956 16.29 17.34 38.84
CA ASP A 956 16.37 18.75 38.43
C ASP A 956 15.02 19.25 37.88
N VAL A 957 14.31 18.45 37.08
CA VAL A 957 12.98 18.81 36.53
C VAL A 957 11.93 18.95 37.63
N CYS A 958 11.82 17.98 38.53
CA CYS A 958 10.78 17.96 39.56
C CYS A 958 11.00 19.05 40.62
N THR A 959 12.25 19.47 40.85
CA THR A 959 12.61 20.46 41.89
C THR A 959 12.87 21.86 41.35
N LEU A 960 12.84 22.08 40.03
CA LEU A 960 13.00 23.39 39.42
C LEU A 960 11.93 24.36 39.95
N ARG A 961 12.37 25.40 40.67
CA ARG A 961 11.49 26.36 41.39
C ARG A 961 10.42 25.67 42.26
N ASN A 962 10.68 24.44 42.70
CA ASN A 962 9.74 23.57 43.39
C ASN A 962 10.46 22.78 44.50
N PRO A 963 10.93 23.47 45.56
CA PRO A 963 11.83 22.87 46.54
C PRO A 963 11.21 21.65 47.23
N LEU A 964 11.96 20.56 47.26
CA LEU A 964 11.58 19.32 47.94
C LEU A 964 12.07 19.35 49.40
N THR A 965 11.16 19.54 50.35
CA THR A 965 11.46 19.57 51.79
C THR A 965 11.33 18.19 52.43
N ASP A 966 11.92 18.01 53.63
CA ASP A 966 11.85 16.73 54.35
C ASP A 966 10.42 16.36 54.78
N GLU A 967 9.58 17.36 55.03
CA GLU A 967 8.15 17.15 55.29
C GLU A 967 7.45 16.57 54.05
N LEU A 968 7.74 17.09 52.86
CA LEU A 968 7.17 16.57 51.61
C LEU A 968 7.66 15.15 51.30
N ARG A 969 8.89 14.79 51.67
CA ARG A 969 9.41 13.42 51.50
C ARG A 969 8.64 12.38 52.29
N THR A 970 8.17 12.77 53.47
CA THR A 970 7.54 11.87 54.45
C THR A 970 6.01 11.97 54.50
N ALA A 971 5.44 13.01 53.89
CA ALA A 971 4.00 13.20 53.77
C ALA A 971 3.30 12.12 52.94
N ASP A 972 2.03 11.87 53.28
CA ASP A 972 1.15 10.97 52.53
C ASP A 972 0.94 11.48 51.10
N ALA A 973 0.94 10.57 50.11
CA ALA A 973 0.85 10.94 48.70
C ALA A 973 -0.47 11.65 48.32
N SER A 974 -1.51 11.51 49.14
CA SER A 974 -2.80 12.18 48.96
C SER A 974 -2.91 13.53 49.67
N SER A 975 -1.86 13.98 50.37
CA SER A 975 -1.89 15.27 51.07
C SER A 975 -1.99 16.45 50.09
N PRO A 976 -2.70 17.54 50.45
CA PRO A 976 -2.78 18.73 49.61
C PRO A 976 -1.43 19.35 49.26
N GLU A 977 -0.46 19.28 50.17
CA GLU A 977 0.90 19.80 49.99
C GLU A 977 1.69 18.98 48.96
N VAL A 978 1.58 17.65 49.03
CA VAL A 978 2.18 16.75 48.03
C VAL A 978 1.50 16.92 46.67
N ASP A 979 0.18 17.06 46.62
CA ASP A 979 -0.54 17.32 45.37
C ASP A 979 -0.08 18.64 44.72
N ALA A 980 0.06 19.71 45.50
CA ALA A 980 0.54 21.01 45.03
C ALA A 980 1.98 20.91 44.48
N TRP A 981 2.89 20.24 45.22
CA TRP A 981 4.27 20.02 44.77
C TRP A 981 4.32 19.20 43.48
N LEU A 982 3.53 18.14 43.38
CA LEU A 982 3.46 17.28 42.20
C LEU A 982 2.87 18.00 40.98
N ARG A 983 1.87 18.86 41.16
CA ARG A 983 1.32 19.68 40.07
C ARG A 983 2.39 20.59 39.47
N ARG A 984 3.20 21.24 40.30
CA ARG A 984 4.30 22.08 39.83
C ARG A 984 5.40 21.28 39.15
N ALA A 985 5.73 20.11 39.67
CA ALA A 985 6.68 19.19 39.04
C ALA A 985 6.20 18.71 37.65
N VAL A 986 4.90 18.44 37.52
CA VAL A 986 4.25 18.10 36.25
C VAL A 986 4.26 19.27 35.27
N PHE A 987 4.02 20.50 35.75
CA PHE A 987 4.14 21.71 34.94
C PHE A 987 5.55 21.83 34.35
N ASN A 988 6.59 21.68 35.19
CA ASN A 988 7.98 21.71 34.74
C ASN A 988 8.25 20.68 33.63
N ALA A 989 7.76 19.45 33.79
CA ALA A 989 7.93 18.39 32.80
C ALA A 989 7.24 18.73 31.46
N GLY A 990 6.01 19.25 31.50
CA GLY A 990 5.30 19.68 30.30
C GLY A 990 5.99 20.86 29.60
N VAL A 991 6.55 21.81 30.36
CA VAL A 991 7.36 22.92 29.82
C VAL A 991 8.64 22.40 29.15
N MET A 992 9.34 21.41 29.71
CA MET A 992 10.51 20.81 29.06
C MET A 992 10.13 20.24 27.68
N ALA A 993 9.02 19.50 27.60
CA ALA A 993 8.53 18.94 26.34
C ALA A 993 8.16 20.06 25.33
N TYR A 994 7.49 21.12 25.79
CA TYR A 994 7.14 22.28 24.96
C TYR A 994 8.38 22.93 24.34
N ILE A 995 9.41 23.22 25.16
CA ILE A 995 10.65 23.87 24.69
C ILE A 995 11.33 23.00 23.63
N TYR A 996 11.40 21.68 23.84
CA TYR A 996 11.93 20.77 22.83
C TYR A 996 11.13 20.82 21.53
N MET A 997 9.79 20.79 21.60
CA MET A 997 8.97 20.87 20.40
C MET A 997 9.19 22.19 19.65
N ARG A 998 9.20 23.31 20.39
CA ARG A 998 9.40 24.66 19.85
C ARG A 998 10.77 24.83 19.20
N ASP A 999 11.83 24.39 19.86
CA ASP A 999 13.21 24.72 19.46
C ASP A 999 13.85 23.68 18.55
N GLU A 1000 13.45 22.41 18.65
CA GLU A 1000 14.09 21.30 17.95
C GLU A 1000 13.13 20.67 16.93
N LEU A 1001 11.94 20.25 17.38
CA LEU A 1001 11.02 19.46 16.55
C LEU A 1001 10.49 20.26 15.34
N THR A 1002 10.15 21.54 15.51
CA THR A 1002 9.75 22.43 14.42
C THR A 1002 10.84 22.65 13.37
N LYS A 1003 12.11 22.42 13.73
CA LYS A 1003 13.27 22.50 12.82
C LYS A 1003 13.60 21.17 12.16
N GLY A 1004 12.77 20.14 12.37
CA GLY A 1004 12.96 18.79 11.83
C GLY A 1004 13.93 17.93 12.64
N VAL A 1005 14.35 18.38 13.83
CA VAL A 1005 15.14 17.55 14.74
C VAL A 1005 14.21 16.55 15.42
N ILE A 1006 14.39 15.27 15.11
CA ILE A 1006 13.55 14.19 15.61
C ILE A 1006 13.99 13.75 16.99
N ALA A 1007 13.02 13.36 17.82
CA ALA A 1007 13.33 12.76 19.11
C ALA A 1007 13.87 11.36 18.86
N VAL A 1008 15.01 11.00 19.48
CA VAL A 1008 15.68 9.72 19.19
C VAL A 1008 15.46 8.73 20.33
N PRO A 1009 14.63 7.69 20.15
CA PRO A 1009 14.53 6.61 21.12
C PRO A 1009 15.88 5.92 21.36
N ARG A 1010 16.11 5.45 22.58
CA ARG A 1010 17.34 4.76 23.00
C ARG A 1010 17.66 3.50 22.17
N ASP A 1011 16.67 2.88 21.55
CA ASP A 1011 16.85 1.74 20.67
C ASP A 1011 17.12 2.15 19.21
N ALA A 1012 16.97 3.42 18.83
CA ALA A 1012 17.05 3.93 17.46
C ALA A 1012 18.43 4.53 17.10
N CYS A 1013 19.53 3.84 17.45
CA CYS A 1013 20.90 4.35 17.26
C CYS A 1013 21.28 4.71 15.82
N GLU A 1014 20.68 4.06 14.81
CA GLU A 1014 20.96 4.35 13.39
C GLU A 1014 20.48 5.74 12.93
N LEU A 1015 19.56 6.39 13.68
CA LEU A 1015 19.16 7.77 13.43
C LEU A 1015 20.21 8.78 13.88
N LYS A 1016 20.98 8.44 14.92
CA LYS A 1016 22.01 9.31 15.50
C LYS A 1016 23.40 9.03 14.92
N PHE A 1017 23.64 7.77 14.53
CA PHE A 1017 24.87 7.29 13.92
C PHE A 1017 24.53 6.48 12.66
N PRO A 1018 24.17 7.15 11.55
CA PRO A 1018 23.91 6.46 10.29
C PRO A 1018 25.16 5.64 9.90
N ARG A 1019 24.96 4.38 9.51
CA ARG A 1019 26.06 3.54 9.01
C ARG A 1019 26.60 4.22 7.76
N GLN A 1020 27.89 4.58 7.79
CA GLN A 1020 28.63 5.01 6.59
C GLN A 1020 28.85 3.83 5.66
#